data_AF-A0A354FSR7-F1
#
_entry.id   AF-A0A354FSR7-F1
#
_cell.length_a   1.000
_cell.length_b   1.000
_cell.length_c   1.000
_cell.angle_alpha   90.00
_cell.angle_beta   90.00
_cell.angle_gamma   90.00
#
_symmetry.space_group_name_H-M   'P 1'
#
loop_
_entity.id
_entity.type
_entity.pdbx_description
1 polymer ?
#
loop_
_entity_poly.entity_id
_entity_poly.type
_entity_poly.pdbx_seq_one_letter_code
_entity_poly.pdbx_strand_id
1 'polypeptide(L)'
;MRTKTKSSVIQISLLLVILVANGLKAEVEEHVASGDPSPATKKIFYFSQQNNSHHRPASFLASMRQDFGERGIQFTTSTNRNDLNVDNLNQYEGSFFFGNHDAFSPAQTSALESYIQSGGGMVGMHVIAYVARSNETLARILGGAFRGHHSIAQFTAKLIQAPGELPDNLAIHPNFPFEGNETYSLDLNHPILQGLSPYSSFDEPYLHQNLNPDITLLSFREDHGGWDEPYTWVRNEGNGRVFYHANGHDARTWFQPNFRELMIRGTLWASKKPQQNYLELFPPTISASGDMQHLALVQTNDGAQFALYSGGHQTAMSGLQVPGDNENLSYLISSDTVHAILSNQRVALTPKVLVEEKELSCLLIGHPQYPTIAAIENGSADPIEAGFTFSPDQTFSFITDSNQAVIFSASIEDSAGGNQKRTIAIHDSESVIPMLIEGDLLNPNDTSIVSSIPDPSVFLYSDNKLVIIAQIQPDQGGPQDVILTGNPGNFHPHISAFQTYNGLPQDSMISEFLAPISLKNDDLTFSGRLEGASIDQTNDQFVARISRDGELDLIIRQNDPIEGHNLLLNLDLLPPISQDRNTLVLGSLGDDLVIISARAGRSPIVLARENQKLATNEQDYLITQLHTESIMSEGNQLVMLATLRATDSENEISALLQIGSGTIRPLIVEGHAIDLSEGSNLVSEIHCHPSGPQGSGLKNNELRVKVSFSEGGSSIIGIPNIDDLDQDGWSDTLESAFGNSTLELNASIPPGYPKVTHDVTGQARLTFWEPITAGPGLEYRIETSVDMKNWTTIAPEIVPASDQTDLPENYRKMIALIADGNGPRFYRLAF
;
A
#
# COMPACT_ATOMS: atom_id res chain seq x y z
N MET A 1 -5.41 -61.79 11.57
CA MET A 1 -4.19 -61.65 12.40
C MET A 1 -3.14 -60.96 11.54
N ARG A 2 -2.48 -59.88 11.99
CA ARG A 2 -1.23 -59.87 12.81
C ARG A 2 -0.10 -60.69 12.15
N THR A 3 1.12 -60.17 12.04
CA THR A 3 1.86 -59.34 13.02
C THR A 3 2.28 -57.94 12.55
N LYS A 4 2.86 -57.16 13.48
CA LYS A 4 3.49 -55.83 13.31
C LYS A 4 4.91 -55.88 13.90
N THR A 5 5.78 -54.98 13.47
CA THR A 5 6.90 -54.45 14.28
C THR A 5 6.80 -52.93 14.38
N LYS A 6 7.47 -52.33 15.37
CA LYS A 6 7.42 -50.90 15.68
C LYS A 6 8.84 -50.31 15.72
N SER A 7 8.91 -49.00 15.51
CA SER A 7 9.98 -48.10 15.92
C SER A 7 9.28 -46.80 16.36
N SER A 8 9.63 -46.04 17.39
CA SER A 8 10.33 -46.20 18.67
C SER A 8 10.30 -44.79 19.30
N VAL A 9 10.08 -44.64 20.60
CA VAL A 9 9.91 -43.32 21.25
C VAL A 9 11.08 -43.03 22.18
N ILE A 10 11.61 -41.80 22.16
CA ILE A 10 12.47 -41.22 23.20
C ILE A 10 12.01 -39.77 23.44
N GLN A 11 12.04 -39.32 24.70
CA GLN A 11 11.53 -38.02 25.15
C GLN A 11 12.27 -37.61 26.44
N ILE A 12 12.36 -36.31 26.74
CA ILE A 12 12.87 -35.68 28.00
C ILE A 12 14.39 -35.98 28.30
N SER A 13 15.23 -35.12 28.91
CA SER A 13 14.98 -33.95 29.76
C SER A 13 16.03 -32.83 29.68
N LEU A 14 15.61 -31.63 30.13
CA LEU A 14 16.40 -30.41 30.34
C LEU A 14 16.97 -30.35 31.78
N LEU A 15 18.13 -29.72 32.00
CA LEU A 15 18.45 -29.03 33.27
C LEU A 15 19.52 -27.92 33.08
N LEU A 16 19.61 -27.00 34.05
CA LEU A 16 20.20 -25.65 33.95
C LEU A 16 21.10 -25.33 35.17
N VAL A 17 22.14 -24.50 35.03
CA VAL A 17 22.91 -23.90 36.15
C VAL A 17 23.24 -22.41 35.90
N ILE A 18 23.20 -21.60 36.97
CA ILE A 18 23.05 -20.12 37.00
C ILE A 18 23.97 -19.53 38.10
N LEU A 19 24.50 -18.29 38.09
CA LEU A 19 24.41 -17.16 37.12
C LEU A 19 25.83 -16.75 36.58
N VAL A 20 26.56 -15.64 36.85
CA VAL A 20 26.40 -14.42 37.70
C VAL A 20 27.18 -13.21 37.12
N ALA A 21 26.48 -12.29 36.42
CA ALA A 21 26.82 -10.86 36.22
C ALA A 21 28.18 -10.47 35.52
N ASN A 22 28.38 -9.27 34.93
CA ASN A 22 27.70 -7.99 35.15
C ASN A 22 27.88 -7.03 33.94
N GLY A 23 26.94 -6.11 33.71
CA GLY A 23 27.26 -4.79 33.13
C GLY A 23 27.26 -4.59 31.60
N LEU A 24 26.12 -4.80 30.93
CA LEU A 24 25.73 -3.99 29.76
C LEU A 24 24.20 -3.96 29.68
N LYS A 25 23.58 -2.84 30.08
CA LYS A 25 22.19 -2.53 29.76
C LYS A 25 22.18 -1.89 28.38
N ALA A 26 21.48 -2.49 27.42
CA ALA A 26 20.90 -1.72 26.33
C ALA A 26 19.55 -1.17 26.84
N GLU A 27 19.54 0.09 27.26
CA GLU A 27 18.29 0.85 27.35
C GLU A 27 17.97 1.32 25.93
N VAL A 28 16.95 0.71 25.32
CA VAL A 28 16.46 1.06 23.99
C VAL A 28 15.47 2.22 24.16
N GLU A 29 15.91 3.43 23.82
CA GLU A 29 15.02 4.59 23.73
C GLU A 29 14.25 4.53 22.40
N GLU A 30 12.94 4.26 22.45
CA GLU A 30 12.06 4.36 21.27
C GLU A 30 11.96 5.83 20.81
N HIS A 31 12.63 6.23 19.72
CA HIS A 31 12.43 7.56 19.13
C HIS A 31 12.21 7.55 17.60
N VAL A 32 10.91 7.63 17.25
CA VAL A 32 10.34 8.36 16.11
C VAL A 32 11.06 8.20 14.75
N ALA A 33 10.81 7.06 14.09
CA ALA A 33 10.80 7.05 12.63
C ALA A 33 9.62 7.90 12.10
N SER A 34 9.80 8.58 10.96
CA SER A 34 8.77 9.39 10.31
C SER A 34 7.78 8.53 9.51
N GLY A 35 6.87 7.87 10.21
CA GLY A 35 5.75 7.12 9.65
C GLY A 35 4.86 6.57 10.78
N ASP A 36 3.56 6.84 10.74
CA ASP A 36 2.66 6.44 11.83
C ASP A 36 2.36 4.93 11.72
N PRO A 37 2.79 4.09 12.70
CA PRO A 37 2.71 2.64 12.55
C PRO A 37 1.27 2.17 12.70
N SER A 38 0.82 1.48 11.66
CA SER A 38 -0.50 0.89 11.52
C SER A 38 -1.05 0.14 12.73
N PRO A 39 -2.39 0.03 12.86
CA PRO A 39 -3.00 -1.07 13.59
C PRO A 39 -2.71 -2.42 12.90
N ALA A 40 -1.54 -2.99 13.17
CA ALA A 40 -1.43 -4.45 13.22
C ALA A 40 -2.44 -5.00 14.25
N THR A 41 -2.87 -6.25 14.04
CA THR A 41 -4.03 -6.85 14.71
C THR A 41 -4.00 -6.69 16.23
N LYS A 42 -5.11 -6.22 16.80
CA LYS A 42 -5.32 -6.13 18.26
C LYS A 42 -6.14 -7.32 18.73
N LYS A 43 -5.56 -8.20 19.53
CA LYS A 43 -6.32 -9.14 20.37
C LYS A 43 -6.81 -8.35 21.58
N ILE A 44 -8.13 -8.27 21.76
CA ILE A 44 -8.78 -7.52 22.84
C ILE A 44 -9.52 -8.47 23.77
N PHE A 45 -9.22 -8.40 25.06
CA PHE A 45 -9.95 -9.14 26.08
C PHE A 45 -11.31 -8.47 26.37
N TYR A 46 -12.39 -9.03 25.82
CA TYR A 46 -13.76 -8.50 25.99
C TYR A 46 -14.40 -9.06 27.25
N PHE A 47 -14.31 -8.30 28.35
CA PHE A 47 -14.79 -8.73 29.66
C PHE A 47 -16.24 -8.30 29.90
N SER A 48 -17.16 -9.27 29.85
CA SER A 48 -18.59 -9.00 29.78
C SER A 48 -19.42 -9.88 30.71
N GLN A 49 -20.52 -9.32 31.23
CA GLN A 49 -21.49 -10.05 32.03
C GLN A 49 -22.87 -9.45 31.80
N GLN A 50 -23.84 -10.29 31.45
CA GLN A 50 -25.24 -9.89 31.35
C GLN A 50 -26.04 -10.49 32.52
N ASN A 51 -26.65 -9.63 33.33
CA ASN A 51 -27.55 -10.01 34.42
C ASN A 51 -28.88 -9.21 34.39
N ASN A 52 -29.10 -8.39 33.37
CA ASN A 52 -30.33 -7.60 33.18
C ASN A 52 -30.77 -7.59 31.69
N SER A 53 -31.90 -6.95 31.39
CA SER A 53 -32.53 -6.89 30.07
C SER A 53 -31.98 -5.81 29.11
N HIS A 54 -31.15 -4.89 29.61
CA HIS A 54 -30.80 -3.64 28.90
C HIS A 54 -29.33 -3.58 28.52
N HIS A 55 -28.43 -3.80 29.47
CA HIS A 55 -26.99 -3.95 29.20
C HIS A 55 -26.76 -5.34 28.59
N ARG A 56 -26.77 -5.42 27.26
CA ARG A 56 -26.68 -6.67 26.49
C ARG A 56 -25.33 -6.78 25.75
N PRO A 57 -24.20 -6.99 26.45
CA PRO A 57 -22.88 -6.95 25.83
C PRO A 57 -22.66 -8.00 24.73
N ALA A 58 -23.34 -9.14 24.78
CA ALA A 58 -23.33 -10.10 23.68
C ALA A 58 -24.05 -9.57 22.43
N SER A 59 -25.12 -8.78 22.59
CA SER A 59 -25.85 -8.17 21.47
C SER A 59 -25.11 -6.96 20.90
N PHE A 60 -24.50 -6.12 21.73
CA PHE A 60 -23.61 -5.05 21.27
C PHE A 60 -22.46 -5.63 20.43
N LEU A 61 -21.72 -6.59 20.97
CA LEU A 61 -20.59 -7.19 20.26
C LEU A 61 -21.05 -7.88 18.97
N ALA A 62 -22.11 -8.68 18.98
CA ALA A 62 -22.65 -9.27 17.75
C ALA A 62 -23.09 -8.21 16.72
N SER A 63 -23.60 -7.05 17.16
CA SER A 63 -24.02 -5.96 16.26
C SER A 63 -22.87 -5.12 15.67
N MET A 64 -21.64 -5.28 16.16
CA MET A 64 -20.46 -4.49 15.75
C MET A 64 -19.20 -5.33 15.46
N ARG A 65 -19.23 -6.65 15.66
CA ARG A 65 -18.06 -7.53 15.50
C ARG A 65 -17.43 -7.41 14.12
N GLN A 66 -18.26 -7.28 13.08
CA GLN A 66 -17.80 -7.03 11.72
C GLN A 66 -16.97 -5.74 11.66
N ASP A 67 -17.55 -4.58 11.97
CA ASP A 67 -16.89 -3.27 11.91
C ASP A 67 -15.59 -3.21 12.75
N PHE A 68 -15.54 -3.94 13.87
CA PHE A 68 -14.33 -4.09 14.68
C PHE A 68 -13.28 -5.00 14.01
N GLY A 69 -13.69 -6.15 13.49
CA GLY A 69 -12.81 -7.11 12.80
C GLY A 69 -12.23 -6.53 11.50
N GLU A 70 -13.06 -5.83 10.74
CA GLU A 70 -12.69 -5.01 9.57
C GLU A 70 -11.61 -3.97 9.90
N ARG A 71 -11.51 -3.57 11.17
CA ARG A 71 -10.55 -2.57 11.66
C ARG A 71 -9.45 -3.19 12.52
N GLY A 72 -9.18 -4.48 12.31
CA GLY A 72 -8.08 -5.23 12.92
C GLY A 72 -8.27 -5.58 14.39
N ILE A 73 -9.48 -5.45 14.95
CA ILE A 73 -9.78 -5.78 16.35
C ILE A 73 -10.45 -7.15 16.46
N GLN A 74 -9.75 -8.11 17.07
CA GLN A 74 -10.26 -9.43 17.41
C GLN A 74 -10.62 -9.50 18.90
N PHE A 75 -11.86 -9.84 19.23
CA PHE A 75 -12.29 -9.96 20.63
C PHE A 75 -12.28 -11.40 21.13
N THR A 76 -11.47 -11.67 22.15
CA THR A 76 -11.61 -12.88 22.97
C THR A 76 -12.55 -12.58 24.14
N THR A 77 -13.74 -13.16 24.12
CA THR A 77 -14.80 -12.87 25.10
C THR A 77 -14.65 -13.72 26.36
N SER A 78 -14.73 -13.10 27.54
CA SER A 78 -14.89 -13.84 28.80
C SER A 78 -15.96 -13.25 29.71
N THR A 79 -16.61 -14.14 30.46
CA THR A 79 -17.51 -13.86 31.58
C THR A 79 -16.93 -14.36 32.92
N ASN A 80 -15.79 -15.04 32.90
CA ASN A 80 -15.16 -15.65 34.07
C ASN A 80 -14.28 -14.63 34.80
N ARG A 81 -14.70 -14.21 35.99
CA ARG A 81 -13.96 -13.26 36.83
C ARG A 81 -12.53 -13.69 37.19
N ASN A 82 -12.17 -14.96 37.05
CA ASN A 82 -10.79 -15.42 37.30
C ASN A 82 -9.82 -15.08 36.16
N ASP A 83 -10.33 -14.75 34.97
CA ASP A 83 -9.52 -14.39 33.79
C ASP A 83 -8.97 -12.95 33.88
N LEU A 84 -9.48 -12.14 34.83
CA LEU A 84 -8.88 -10.87 35.23
C LEU A 84 -7.64 -11.09 36.12
N ASN A 85 -6.58 -11.61 35.49
CA ASN A 85 -5.26 -11.82 36.07
C ASN A 85 -4.17 -11.39 35.08
N VAL A 86 -2.95 -11.13 35.57
CA VAL A 86 -1.86 -10.57 34.75
C VAL A 86 -1.42 -11.52 33.62
N ASP A 87 -1.31 -12.82 33.91
CA ASP A 87 -0.83 -13.82 32.94
C ASP A 87 -1.80 -14.00 31.76
N ASN A 88 -3.11 -13.83 32.00
CA ASN A 88 -4.12 -13.79 30.95
C ASN A 88 -4.15 -12.43 30.24
N LEU A 89 -4.23 -11.31 30.96
CA LEU A 89 -4.33 -9.97 30.36
C LEU A 89 -3.12 -9.63 29.46
N ASN A 90 -1.92 -10.09 29.80
CA ASN A 90 -0.71 -9.87 29.01
C ASN A 90 -0.72 -10.55 27.61
N GLN A 91 -1.70 -11.39 27.29
CA GLN A 91 -1.87 -12.00 25.96
C GLN A 91 -2.62 -11.08 24.97
N TYR A 92 -3.02 -9.88 25.41
CA TYR A 92 -3.89 -8.97 24.68
C TYR A 92 -3.30 -7.55 24.60
N GLU A 93 -3.40 -6.90 23.44
CA GLU A 93 -3.02 -5.50 23.25
C GLU A 93 -3.96 -4.54 23.99
N GLY A 94 -5.19 -4.96 24.27
CA GLY A 94 -6.15 -4.18 25.05
C GLY A 94 -7.22 -5.01 25.76
N SER A 95 -8.01 -4.35 26.58
CA SER A 95 -9.14 -4.91 27.32
C SER A 95 -10.38 -4.02 27.13
N PHE A 96 -11.56 -4.61 26.98
CA PHE A 96 -12.82 -3.90 26.72
C PHE A 96 -13.88 -4.34 27.72
N PHE A 97 -14.44 -3.37 28.45
CA PHE A 97 -15.38 -3.60 29.54
C PHE A 97 -16.78 -3.09 29.21
N PHE A 98 -17.70 -4.02 28.93
CA PHE A 98 -19.13 -3.73 28.83
C PHE A 98 -19.95 -4.87 29.45
N GLY A 99 -20.84 -4.54 30.38
CA GLY A 99 -21.65 -5.50 31.13
C GLY A 99 -21.73 -5.19 32.63
N ASN A 100 -22.73 -5.75 33.29
CA ASN A 100 -22.93 -5.60 34.74
C ASN A 100 -22.05 -6.59 35.50
N HIS A 101 -20.93 -6.10 36.02
CA HIS A 101 -20.04 -6.88 36.87
C HIS A 101 -20.25 -6.56 38.35
N ASP A 102 -20.07 -7.58 39.20
CA ASP A 102 -19.82 -7.37 40.63
C ASP A 102 -18.55 -6.53 40.85
N ALA A 103 -18.42 -5.88 42.01
CA ALA A 103 -17.20 -5.19 42.39
C ALA A 103 -15.97 -6.12 42.31
N PHE A 104 -14.94 -5.66 41.58
CA PHE A 104 -13.69 -6.40 41.40
C PHE A 104 -12.99 -6.63 42.75
N SER A 105 -12.34 -7.78 42.92
CA SER A 105 -11.52 -8.03 44.10
C SER A 105 -10.25 -7.15 44.08
N PRO A 106 -9.57 -6.96 45.23
CA PRO A 106 -8.30 -6.25 45.24
C PRO A 106 -7.27 -6.86 44.27
N ALA A 107 -7.19 -8.19 44.21
CA ALA A 107 -6.29 -8.90 43.28
C ALA A 107 -6.66 -8.66 41.80
N GLN A 108 -7.95 -8.68 41.44
CA GLN A 108 -8.42 -8.37 40.08
C GLN A 108 -8.11 -6.90 39.70
N THR A 109 -8.27 -5.99 40.67
CA THR A 109 -8.01 -4.56 40.48
C THR A 109 -6.51 -4.30 40.27
N SER A 110 -5.65 -4.83 41.14
CA SER A 110 -4.20 -4.69 41.01
C SER A 110 -3.61 -5.43 39.81
N ALA A 111 -4.25 -6.52 39.35
CA ALA A 111 -3.85 -7.18 38.10
C ALA A 111 -4.15 -6.30 36.87
N LEU A 112 -5.33 -5.69 36.82
CA LEU A 112 -5.70 -4.74 35.77
C LEU A 112 -4.82 -3.48 35.82
N GLU A 113 -4.56 -2.93 37.01
CA GLU A 113 -3.66 -1.80 37.25
C GLU A 113 -2.24 -2.11 36.75
N SER A 114 -1.68 -3.28 37.09
CA SER A 114 -0.34 -3.71 36.63
C SER A 114 -0.28 -3.90 35.11
N TYR A 115 -1.31 -4.52 34.53
CA TYR A 115 -1.42 -4.71 33.08
C TYR A 115 -1.42 -3.35 32.36
N ILE A 116 -2.28 -2.42 32.78
CA ILE A 116 -2.37 -1.09 32.17
C ILE A 116 -1.06 -0.31 32.38
N GLN A 117 -0.50 -0.28 33.58
CA GLN A 117 0.77 0.42 33.83
C GLN A 117 1.94 -0.12 32.98
N SER A 118 1.91 -1.40 32.61
CA SER A 118 2.83 -2.01 31.62
C SER A 118 2.44 -1.79 30.13
N GLY A 119 1.67 -0.74 29.85
CA GLY A 119 1.23 -0.36 28.50
C GLY A 119 -0.16 -0.89 28.11
N GLY A 120 -0.83 -1.69 28.95
CA GLY A 120 -2.11 -2.33 28.62
C GLY A 120 -3.21 -1.33 28.26
N GLY A 121 -3.98 -1.63 27.21
CA GLY A 121 -5.11 -0.80 26.82
C GLY A 121 -6.36 -1.09 27.63
N MET A 122 -7.14 -0.05 27.97
CA MET A 122 -8.46 -0.20 28.58
C MET A 122 -9.52 0.63 27.85
N VAL A 123 -10.56 -0.04 27.39
CA VAL A 123 -11.81 0.56 26.89
C VAL A 123 -12.91 0.35 27.90
N GLY A 124 -13.50 1.46 28.36
CA GLY A 124 -14.65 1.46 29.22
C GLY A 124 -15.91 1.95 28.51
N MET A 125 -17.00 1.20 28.61
CA MET A 125 -18.30 1.58 28.05
C MET A 125 -19.37 1.62 29.14
N HIS A 126 -20.06 2.76 29.27
CA HIS A 126 -21.27 2.95 30.07
C HIS A 126 -21.12 2.41 31.52
N VAL A 127 -21.71 1.24 31.78
CA VAL A 127 -21.83 0.53 33.07
C VAL A 127 -20.50 0.23 33.79
N ILE A 128 -19.33 0.24 33.13
CA ILE A 128 -18.06 0.07 33.86
C ILE A 128 -17.84 1.20 34.89
N ALA A 129 -18.33 2.41 34.62
CA ALA A 129 -18.31 3.53 35.58
C ALA A 129 -19.19 3.24 36.81
N TYR A 130 -20.25 2.44 36.67
CA TYR A 130 -21.03 1.93 37.80
C TYR A 130 -20.19 0.96 38.65
N VAL A 131 -19.42 0.05 38.04
CA VAL A 131 -18.51 -0.85 38.80
C VAL A 131 -17.43 -0.03 39.54
N ALA A 132 -16.91 1.03 38.92
CA ALA A 132 -15.90 1.91 39.49
C ALA A 132 -16.36 2.71 40.73
N ARG A 133 -17.66 3.00 40.88
CA ARG A 133 -18.21 3.87 41.96
C ARG A 133 -17.88 3.44 43.40
N SER A 134 -17.46 2.19 43.61
CA SER A 134 -17.11 1.62 44.92
C SER A 134 -15.70 1.02 44.94
N ASN A 135 -14.83 1.46 44.03
CA ASN A 135 -13.44 1.02 43.92
C ASN A 135 -12.58 2.21 43.46
N GLU A 136 -11.93 2.88 44.43
CA GLU A 136 -11.17 4.12 44.20
C GLU A 136 -10.07 3.95 43.14
N THR A 137 -9.35 2.82 43.16
CA THR A 137 -8.35 2.49 42.14
C THR A 137 -8.98 2.35 40.75
N LEU A 138 -10.12 1.66 40.62
CA LEU A 138 -10.79 1.51 39.32
C LEU A 138 -11.37 2.84 38.81
N ALA A 139 -11.90 3.69 39.69
CA ALA A 139 -12.34 5.04 39.34
C ALA A 139 -11.18 5.91 38.85
N ARG A 140 -10.06 5.89 39.59
CA ARG A 140 -8.81 6.57 39.23
C ARG A 140 -8.27 6.11 37.87
N ILE A 141 -8.27 4.79 37.62
CA ILE A 141 -7.87 4.20 36.33
C ILE A 141 -8.78 4.65 35.20
N LEU A 142 -10.10 4.62 35.40
CA LEU A 142 -11.10 5.00 34.39
C LEU A 142 -11.14 6.52 34.14
N GLY A 143 -10.62 7.34 35.04
CA GLY A 143 -10.69 8.81 34.98
C GLY A 143 -12.00 9.39 35.49
N GLY A 144 -12.82 8.58 36.17
CA GLY A 144 -14.16 8.94 36.62
C GLY A 144 -14.97 7.73 37.10
N ALA A 145 -16.08 7.99 37.79
CA ALA A 145 -17.04 6.97 38.21
C ALA A 145 -18.48 7.48 38.14
N PHE A 146 -19.44 6.55 38.16
CA PHE A 146 -20.87 6.86 38.13
C PHE A 146 -21.37 7.51 39.43
N ARG A 147 -22.15 8.59 39.29
CA ARG A 147 -22.95 9.24 40.35
C ARG A 147 -24.43 8.85 40.26
N GLY A 148 -24.98 8.85 39.04
CA GLY A 148 -26.41 8.71 38.79
C GLY A 148 -26.72 8.78 37.30
N HIS A 149 -28.01 8.82 36.97
CA HIS A 149 -28.49 8.98 35.59
C HIS A 149 -29.83 9.70 35.55
N HIS A 150 -30.21 10.18 34.38
CA HIS A 150 -31.57 10.66 34.08
C HIS A 150 -32.42 9.51 33.50
N SER A 151 -33.73 9.76 33.31
CA SER A 151 -34.57 8.83 32.55
C SER A 151 -34.10 8.74 31.09
N ILE A 152 -34.24 7.56 30.49
CA ILE A 152 -33.85 7.29 29.10
C ILE A 152 -34.54 8.28 28.16
N ALA A 153 -33.77 9.03 27.37
CA ALA A 153 -34.24 10.14 26.55
C ALA A 153 -33.36 10.33 25.31
N GLN A 154 -33.85 11.09 24.33
CA GLN A 154 -33.01 11.52 23.20
C GLN A 154 -32.16 12.73 23.60
N PHE A 155 -30.85 12.64 23.41
CA PHE A 155 -29.90 13.73 23.60
C PHE A 155 -28.75 13.62 22.60
N THR A 156 -27.89 14.64 22.55
CA THR A 156 -26.72 14.71 21.68
C THR A 156 -25.46 14.81 22.53
N ALA A 157 -24.46 13.98 22.26
CA ALA A 157 -23.11 14.20 22.77
C ALA A 157 -22.39 15.13 21.78
N LYS A 158 -21.98 16.32 22.26
CA LYS A 158 -21.21 17.28 21.46
C LYS A 158 -19.74 16.91 21.53
N LEU A 159 -19.14 16.71 20.36
CA LEU A 159 -17.69 16.54 20.21
C LEU A 159 -17.01 17.90 20.43
N ILE A 160 -15.73 17.88 20.79
CA ILE A 160 -14.92 19.10 20.97
C ILE A 160 -13.82 19.10 19.89
N GLN A 161 -14.10 19.73 18.75
CA GLN A 161 -13.23 19.77 17.57
C GLN A 161 -12.74 21.20 17.27
N ALA A 162 -13.38 22.23 17.81
CA ALA A 162 -12.96 23.63 17.71
C ALA A 162 -13.04 24.38 19.06
N PRO A 163 -12.25 25.46 19.28
CA PRO A 163 -12.24 26.20 20.55
C PRO A 163 -13.58 26.83 20.92
N GLY A 164 -14.43 27.12 19.92
CA GLY A 164 -15.77 27.70 20.11
C GLY A 164 -16.88 26.68 20.43
N GLU A 165 -16.54 25.40 20.57
CA GLU A 165 -17.49 24.34 20.92
C GLU A 165 -17.46 24.00 22.43
N LEU A 166 -16.63 24.69 23.21
CA LEU A 166 -16.48 24.44 24.64
C LEU A 166 -17.68 24.95 25.45
N PRO A 167 -18.16 24.17 26.44
CA PRO A 167 -19.26 24.56 27.32
C PRO A 167 -18.82 25.55 28.42
N ASP A 168 -19.40 26.75 28.42
CA ASP A 168 -19.16 27.83 29.40
C ASP A 168 -19.35 27.41 30.87
N ASN A 169 -20.19 26.39 31.12
CA ASN A 169 -20.61 25.95 32.45
C ASN A 169 -19.80 24.76 33.01
N LEU A 170 -18.87 24.18 32.24
CA LEU A 170 -18.15 22.97 32.68
C LEU A 170 -17.13 23.27 33.79
N ALA A 171 -16.59 24.50 33.83
CA ALA A 171 -15.72 24.98 34.91
C ALA A 171 -16.43 25.14 36.28
N ILE A 172 -17.77 25.01 36.33
CA ILE A 172 -18.55 25.00 37.58
C ILE A 172 -19.21 23.64 37.86
N HIS A 173 -18.81 22.58 37.14
CA HIS A 173 -19.28 21.22 37.34
C HIS A 173 -18.91 20.72 38.75
N PRO A 174 -19.86 20.48 39.67
CA PRO A 174 -19.61 20.32 41.10
C PRO A 174 -18.85 19.05 41.48
N ASN A 175 -18.68 18.16 40.51
CA ASN A 175 -18.01 16.87 40.63
C ASN A 175 -16.76 16.76 39.75
N PHE A 176 -16.28 17.88 39.17
CA PHE A 176 -14.90 17.99 38.71
C PHE A 176 -14.07 18.42 39.95
N PRO A 177 -13.28 17.51 40.54
CA PRO A 177 -12.67 17.71 41.85
C PRO A 177 -11.33 18.44 41.70
N PHE A 178 -11.39 19.71 41.30
CA PHE A 178 -10.20 20.54 41.09
C PHE A 178 -9.93 21.42 42.31
N GLU A 179 -8.78 21.20 42.97
CA GLU A 179 -8.29 22.10 44.00
C GLU A 179 -7.32 23.16 43.40
N GLY A 180 -7.67 24.44 43.55
CA GLY A 180 -6.83 25.55 43.09
C GLY A 180 -6.86 25.76 41.57
N ASN A 181 -5.84 25.25 40.87
CA ASN A 181 -5.59 25.49 39.44
C ASN A 181 -5.66 24.23 38.57
N GLU A 182 -6.15 23.11 39.12
CA GLU A 182 -6.33 21.87 38.35
C GLU A 182 -7.40 22.04 37.26
N THR A 183 -7.21 21.37 36.12
CA THR A 183 -8.09 21.43 34.95
C THR A 183 -7.94 20.15 34.13
N TYR A 184 -8.97 19.79 33.37
CA TYR A 184 -8.87 18.80 32.29
C TYR A 184 -8.05 19.35 31.12
N SER A 185 -7.55 18.45 30.27
CA SER A 185 -6.86 18.75 29.02
C SER A 185 -7.79 18.68 27.81
N LEU A 186 -7.37 19.27 26.68
CA LEU A 186 -8.10 19.26 25.41
C LEU A 186 -7.14 18.95 24.27
N ASP A 187 -7.58 18.11 23.33
CA ASP A 187 -6.94 17.92 22.03
C ASP A 187 -8.02 17.99 20.94
N LEU A 188 -8.03 19.12 20.23
CA LEU A 188 -9.00 19.42 19.18
C LEU A 188 -8.75 18.62 17.89
N ASN A 189 -7.54 18.07 17.72
CA ASN A 189 -7.14 17.27 16.58
C ASN A 189 -7.08 15.76 16.91
N HIS A 190 -7.56 15.35 18.09
CA HIS A 190 -7.37 13.99 18.61
C HIS A 190 -7.86 12.94 17.60
N PRO A 191 -7.06 11.90 17.26
CA PRO A 191 -7.34 10.99 16.13
C PRO A 191 -8.69 10.25 16.26
N ILE A 192 -9.18 10.06 17.49
CA ILE A 192 -10.53 9.52 17.74
C ILE A 192 -11.63 10.38 17.10
N LEU A 193 -11.47 11.71 17.05
CA LEU A 193 -12.50 12.66 16.62
C LEU A 193 -12.42 13.06 15.14
N GLN A 194 -11.33 12.78 14.43
CA GLN A 194 -11.08 13.33 13.09
C GLN A 194 -12.14 12.88 12.06
N GLY A 195 -12.97 13.81 11.59
CA GLY A 195 -14.06 13.52 10.64
C GLY A 195 -15.32 12.88 11.26
N LEU A 196 -15.35 12.64 12.58
CA LEU A 196 -16.62 12.32 13.25
C LEU A 196 -17.51 13.56 13.28
N SER A 197 -18.82 13.36 13.18
CA SER A 197 -19.83 14.40 13.48
C SER A 197 -20.56 14.08 14.78
N PRO A 198 -21.04 15.08 15.54
CA PRO A 198 -21.96 14.85 16.65
C PRO A 198 -23.17 14.01 16.23
N TYR A 199 -23.65 13.16 17.13
CA TYR A 199 -24.83 12.32 16.89
C TYR A 199 -25.78 12.39 18.08
N SER A 200 -27.09 12.32 17.77
CA SER A 200 -28.12 12.18 18.78
C SER A 200 -28.49 10.71 18.94
N SER A 201 -28.59 10.22 20.18
CA SER A 201 -29.13 8.88 20.46
C SER A 201 -30.19 8.93 21.55
N PHE A 202 -30.98 7.86 21.66
CA PHE A 202 -31.95 7.64 22.72
C PHE A 202 -31.33 6.63 23.70
N ASP A 203 -30.69 7.11 24.77
CA ASP A 203 -29.89 6.32 25.71
C ASP A 203 -30.18 6.77 27.16
N GLU A 204 -29.58 6.12 28.16
CA GLU A 204 -29.70 6.50 29.57
C GLU A 204 -28.63 7.57 29.92
N PRO A 205 -29.00 8.85 30.14
CA PRO A 205 -28.02 9.92 30.26
C PRO A 205 -27.29 9.83 31.61
N TYR A 206 -26.00 9.47 31.59
CA TYR A 206 -25.19 9.31 32.80
C TYR A 206 -24.74 10.63 33.41
N LEU A 207 -24.34 10.55 34.68
CA LEU A 207 -23.79 11.60 35.52
C LEU A 207 -22.63 11.04 36.36
N HIS A 208 -21.56 11.82 36.54
CA HIS A 208 -20.30 11.32 37.07
C HIS A 208 -19.84 11.96 38.40
N GLN A 209 -18.83 11.34 38.99
CA GLN A 209 -18.09 11.78 40.17
C GLN A 209 -16.65 11.28 40.10
N ASN A 210 -15.77 11.86 40.91
CA ASN A 210 -14.35 11.49 40.97
C ASN A 210 -13.65 11.55 39.60
N LEU A 211 -14.01 12.53 38.77
CA LEU A 211 -13.34 12.79 37.49
C LEU A 211 -11.89 13.19 37.74
N ASN A 212 -10.92 12.66 37.01
CA ASN A 212 -9.53 13.06 37.22
C ASN A 212 -9.22 14.41 36.52
N PRO A 213 -8.23 15.19 37.00
CA PRO A 213 -7.64 16.28 36.22
C PRO A 213 -6.77 15.80 35.05
N ASP A 214 -6.28 14.56 35.07
CA ASP A 214 -5.44 13.99 33.99
C ASP A 214 -6.21 13.50 32.75
N ILE A 215 -7.53 13.77 32.66
CA ILE A 215 -8.32 13.44 31.48
C ILE A 215 -8.16 14.48 30.37
N THR A 216 -8.03 14.00 29.13
CA THR A 216 -8.30 14.79 27.92
C THR A 216 -9.76 14.59 27.53
N LEU A 217 -10.55 15.67 27.57
CA LEU A 217 -11.98 15.62 27.27
C LEU A 217 -12.21 15.67 25.76
N LEU A 218 -13.02 14.73 25.25
CA LEU A 218 -13.31 14.58 23.81
C LEU A 218 -14.78 14.89 23.47
N SER A 219 -15.70 14.67 24.41
CA SER A 219 -17.11 15.04 24.23
C SER A 219 -17.81 15.33 25.56
N PHE A 220 -18.85 16.17 25.50
CA PHE A 220 -19.73 16.50 26.62
C PHE A 220 -21.20 16.32 26.22
N ARG A 221 -22.09 16.34 27.20
CA ARG A 221 -23.54 16.37 27.03
C ARG A 221 -24.10 17.61 27.70
N GLU A 222 -24.92 18.39 27.00
CA GLU A 222 -25.70 19.47 27.62
C GLU A 222 -26.62 18.88 28.70
N ASP A 223 -26.60 19.44 29.91
CA ASP A 223 -27.61 19.13 30.93
C ASP A 223 -28.44 20.37 31.28
N HIS A 224 -29.69 20.36 30.83
CA HIS A 224 -30.66 21.42 31.09
C HIS A 224 -31.07 21.52 32.58
N GLY A 225 -30.43 20.76 33.48
CA GLY A 225 -30.60 20.81 34.93
C GLY A 225 -29.50 21.56 35.71
N GLY A 226 -28.34 21.90 35.11
CA GLY A 226 -27.36 22.75 35.82
C GLY A 226 -26.02 23.02 35.12
N TRP A 227 -25.33 21.99 34.64
CA TRP A 227 -23.96 22.05 34.11
C TRP A 227 -23.77 20.98 33.05
N ASP A 228 -22.92 21.23 32.05
CA ASP A 228 -22.67 20.24 31.02
C ASP A 228 -21.78 19.12 31.56
N GLU A 229 -22.06 17.89 31.16
CA GLU A 229 -21.56 16.68 31.80
C GLU A 229 -20.55 15.96 30.87
N PRO A 230 -19.32 15.67 31.33
CA PRO A 230 -18.34 14.89 30.57
C PRO A 230 -18.90 13.55 30.08
N TYR A 231 -18.66 13.22 28.81
CA TYR A 231 -19.34 12.10 28.14
C TYR A 231 -18.45 11.20 27.29
N THR A 232 -17.29 11.71 26.86
CA THR A 232 -16.19 10.92 26.29
C THR A 232 -14.86 11.53 26.71
N TRP A 233 -13.93 10.72 27.21
CA TRP A 233 -12.59 11.18 27.56
C TRP A 233 -11.54 10.08 27.37
N VAL A 234 -10.28 10.49 27.35
CA VAL A 234 -9.11 9.60 27.42
C VAL A 234 -8.17 10.03 28.54
N ARG A 235 -7.37 9.10 29.06
CA ARG A 235 -6.24 9.37 29.96
C ARG A 235 -5.17 8.29 29.84
N ASN A 236 -4.00 8.56 30.43
CA ASN A 236 -2.92 7.57 30.53
C ASN A 236 -2.80 7.05 31.97
N GLU A 237 -2.31 5.82 32.12
CA GLU A 237 -2.14 5.13 33.40
C GLU A 237 -0.82 4.35 33.37
N GLY A 238 0.24 4.93 33.95
CA GLY A 238 1.59 4.49 33.63
C GLY A 238 1.84 4.64 32.12
N ASN A 239 2.26 3.56 31.47
CA ASN A 239 2.44 3.54 30.01
C ASN A 239 1.15 3.17 29.25
N GLY A 240 0.07 2.78 29.93
CA GLY A 240 -1.18 2.33 29.32
C GLY A 240 -2.13 3.48 28.96
N ARG A 241 -3.02 3.21 28.00
CA ARG A 241 -3.98 4.18 27.47
C ARG A 241 -5.42 3.74 27.80
N VAL A 242 -6.20 4.66 28.34
CA VAL A 242 -7.57 4.43 28.80
C VAL A 242 -8.54 5.33 28.03
N PHE A 243 -9.56 4.73 27.41
CA PHE A 243 -10.66 5.42 26.73
C PHE A 243 -11.99 5.09 27.43
N TYR A 244 -12.81 6.10 27.71
CA TYR A 244 -14.16 5.92 28.23
C TYR A 244 -15.21 6.65 27.39
N HIS A 245 -16.35 5.98 27.18
CA HIS A 245 -17.55 6.57 26.60
C HIS A 245 -18.81 6.20 27.37
N ALA A 246 -19.69 7.16 27.59
CA ALA A 246 -20.83 7.03 28.50
C ALA A 246 -22.14 6.49 27.88
N ASN A 247 -22.32 6.45 26.56
CA ASN A 247 -23.50 5.77 25.97
C ASN A 247 -23.37 4.24 26.00
N GLY A 248 -24.50 3.54 26.01
CA GLY A 248 -24.52 2.09 25.84
C GLY A 248 -25.75 1.35 26.34
N HIS A 249 -26.73 2.01 26.97
CA HIS A 249 -27.91 1.35 27.55
C HIS A 249 -28.86 0.80 26.48
N ASP A 250 -29.05 1.55 25.39
CA ASP A 250 -30.05 1.25 24.37
C ASP A 250 -29.41 0.75 23.06
N ALA A 251 -30.01 -0.28 22.47
CA ALA A 251 -29.55 -0.86 21.22
C ALA A 251 -29.57 0.13 20.04
N ARG A 252 -30.44 1.17 20.08
CA ARG A 252 -30.52 2.21 19.04
C ARG A 252 -29.27 3.08 18.97
N THR A 253 -28.48 3.17 20.04
CA THR A 253 -27.16 3.81 20.03
C THR A 253 -26.16 2.99 19.21
N TRP A 254 -26.18 1.66 19.32
CA TRP A 254 -25.22 0.78 18.64
C TRP A 254 -25.39 0.77 17.11
N PHE A 255 -26.51 1.29 16.59
CA PHE A 255 -26.76 1.49 15.16
C PHE A 255 -26.46 2.93 14.67
N GLN A 256 -25.98 3.85 15.52
CA GLN A 256 -25.54 5.18 15.07
C GLN A 256 -24.12 5.09 14.48
N PRO A 257 -23.86 5.45 13.21
CA PRO A 257 -22.53 5.28 12.59
C PRO A 257 -21.40 5.97 13.36
N ASN A 258 -21.62 7.20 13.83
CA ASN A 258 -20.61 7.96 14.58
C ASN A 258 -20.36 7.42 16.00
N PHE A 259 -21.32 6.68 16.60
CA PHE A 259 -21.05 5.92 17.83
C PHE A 259 -20.19 4.70 17.53
N ARG A 260 -20.48 3.98 16.43
CA ARG A 260 -19.73 2.77 16.03
C ARG A 260 -18.26 3.11 15.78
N GLU A 261 -18.01 4.12 14.94
CA GLU A 261 -16.65 4.58 14.63
C GLU A 261 -15.93 5.17 15.86
N LEU A 262 -16.64 5.86 16.76
CA LEU A 262 -16.09 6.34 18.04
C LEU A 262 -15.57 5.20 18.92
N MET A 263 -16.35 4.11 19.06
CA MET A 263 -15.95 2.94 19.86
C MET A 263 -14.80 2.16 19.21
N ILE A 264 -14.78 2.06 17.88
CA ILE A 264 -13.69 1.45 17.11
C ILE A 264 -12.38 2.22 17.32
N ARG A 265 -12.39 3.53 17.06
CA ARG A 265 -11.20 4.38 17.22
C ARG A 265 -10.73 4.47 18.66
N GLY A 266 -11.65 4.56 19.62
CA GLY A 266 -11.32 4.50 21.04
C GLY A 266 -10.62 3.19 21.44
N THR A 267 -11.01 2.07 20.82
CA THR A 267 -10.36 0.77 21.05
C THR A 267 -8.98 0.68 20.40
N LEU A 268 -8.84 1.13 19.15
CA LEU A 268 -7.53 1.22 18.49
C LEU A 268 -6.56 2.14 19.23
N TRP A 269 -7.05 3.30 19.68
CA TRP A 269 -6.27 4.28 20.44
C TRP A 269 -5.90 3.77 21.85
N ALA A 270 -6.77 3.05 22.55
CA ALA A 270 -6.43 2.50 23.86
C ALA A 270 -5.37 1.39 23.78
N SER A 271 -5.36 0.59 22.71
CA SER A 271 -4.55 -0.63 22.61
C SER A 271 -3.03 -0.38 22.51
N LYS A 272 -2.22 -1.35 22.94
CA LYS A 272 -0.77 -1.40 22.69
C LYS A 272 -0.46 -1.29 21.19
N LYS A 273 0.70 -0.73 20.84
CA LYS A 273 1.34 -1.03 19.54
C LYS A 273 1.74 -2.52 19.58
N PRO A 274 1.40 -3.34 18.58
CA PRO A 274 1.76 -4.76 18.60
C PRO A 274 3.22 -4.88 18.20
N GLN A 275 3.98 -5.71 18.90
CA GLN A 275 5.41 -5.86 18.62
C GLN A 275 5.58 -6.75 17.37
N GLN A 276 5.83 -6.13 16.22
CA GLN A 276 6.13 -6.81 14.96
C GLN A 276 7.59 -6.63 14.60
N ASN A 277 8.33 -7.74 14.62
CA ASN A 277 9.66 -7.80 14.03
C ASN A 277 9.52 -8.43 12.65
N TYR A 278 9.90 -7.70 11.60
CA TYR A 278 10.04 -8.26 10.26
C TYR A 278 11.17 -9.30 10.25
N LEU A 279 10.86 -10.51 9.80
CA LEU A 279 11.83 -11.58 9.54
C LEU A 279 12.31 -11.53 8.08
N GLU A 280 11.41 -11.17 7.17
CA GLU A 280 11.70 -10.97 5.75
C GLU A 280 10.71 -9.94 5.17
N LEU A 281 11.20 -9.06 4.29
CA LEU A 281 10.37 -8.22 3.43
C LEU A 281 10.32 -8.82 2.04
N PHE A 282 9.16 -8.74 1.38
CA PHE A 282 9.02 -9.01 -0.05
C PHE A 282 8.96 -7.67 -0.81
N PRO A 283 9.23 -7.66 -2.13
CA PRO A 283 9.25 -6.42 -2.88
C PRO A 283 7.84 -5.76 -3.00
N PRO A 284 7.75 -4.44 -3.32
CA PRO A 284 6.51 -3.67 -3.33
C PRO A 284 5.79 -3.51 -4.69
N THR A 285 4.49 -3.82 -4.77
CA THR A 285 3.64 -3.23 -5.81
C THR A 285 3.38 -1.75 -5.51
N ILE A 286 3.08 -0.97 -6.56
CA ILE A 286 2.64 0.44 -6.44
C ILE A 286 1.34 0.63 -7.25
N SER A 287 0.41 1.40 -6.72
CA SER A 287 -0.83 1.81 -7.41
C SER A 287 -0.57 2.91 -8.45
N ALA A 288 -1.59 3.26 -9.24
CA ALA A 288 -1.52 4.42 -10.12
C ALA A 288 -1.32 5.77 -9.39
N SER A 289 -1.64 5.84 -8.09
CA SER A 289 -1.49 7.02 -7.22
C SER A 289 -0.15 7.10 -6.48
N GLY A 290 0.73 6.09 -6.59
CA GLY A 290 1.97 6.02 -5.82
C GLY A 290 1.85 5.30 -4.46
N ASP A 291 0.66 4.81 -4.11
CA ASP A 291 0.44 4.04 -2.88
C ASP A 291 1.08 2.65 -3.00
N MET A 292 1.81 2.23 -1.96
CA MET A 292 2.60 0.99 -1.96
C MET A 292 1.85 -0.18 -1.29
N GLN A 293 1.97 -1.39 -1.83
CA GLN A 293 1.54 -2.63 -1.17
C GLN A 293 2.60 -3.74 -1.25
N HIS A 294 2.90 -4.42 -0.13
CA HIS A 294 3.93 -5.48 -0.06
C HIS A 294 3.57 -6.59 0.94
N LEU A 295 4.16 -7.78 0.79
CA LEU A 295 4.16 -8.81 1.84
C LEU A 295 5.38 -8.67 2.75
N ALA A 296 5.24 -9.16 3.98
CA ALA A 296 6.35 -9.46 4.87
C ALA A 296 6.09 -10.77 5.63
N LEU A 297 7.17 -11.48 5.97
CA LEU A 297 7.14 -12.51 7.00
C LEU A 297 7.40 -11.82 8.35
N VAL A 298 6.46 -11.91 9.29
CA VAL A 298 6.55 -11.25 10.60
C VAL A 298 6.53 -12.25 11.74
N GLN A 299 7.37 -12.00 12.76
CA GLN A 299 7.32 -12.75 14.00
C GLN A 299 6.14 -12.25 14.85
N THR A 300 5.19 -13.15 15.14
CA THR A 300 4.07 -12.92 16.06
C THR A 300 4.24 -13.76 17.33
N ASN A 301 3.36 -13.55 18.33
CA ASN A 301 3.28 -14.42 19.51
C ASN A 301 2.94 -15.89 19.16
N ASP A 302 2.26 -16.13 18.04
CA ASP A 302 1.81 -17.46 17.59
C ASP A 302 2.78 -18.12 16.58
N GLY A 303 3.92 -17.47 16.30
CA GLY A 303 4.93 -17.91 15.32
C GLY A 303 5.18 -16.91 14.19
N ALA A 304 5.98 -17.30 13.20
CA ALA A 304 6.15 -16.53 11.98
C ALA A 304 4.90 -16.64 11.10
N GLN A 305 4.40 -15.51 10.58
CA GLN A 305 3.21 -15.44 9.72
C GLN A 305 3.46 -14.53 8.53
N PHE A 306 2.88 -14.84 7.37
CA PHE A 306 2.84 -13.90 6.24
C PHE A 306 1.77 -12.84 6.50
N ALA A 307 2.16 -11.58 6.34
CA ALA A 307 1.31 -10.41 6.49
C ALA A 307 1.43 -9.49 5.27
N LEU A 308 0.29 -8.96 4.83
CA LEU A 308 0.15 -8.02 3.71
C LEU A 308 0.02 -6.61 4.27
N TYR A 309 0.73 -5.66 3.66
CA TYR A 309 0.77 -4.25 4.07
C TYR A 309 0.42 -3.36 2.87
N SER A 310 -0.49 -2.39 3.05
CA SER A 310 -0.90 -1.41 2.04
C SER A 310 -0.87 0.00 2.63
N GLY A 311 -0.18 0.95 1.99
CA GLY A 311 0.04 2.30 2.55
C GLY A 311 0.82 2.30 3.88
N GLY A 312 1.67 1.29 4.10
CA GLY A 312 2.31 1.03 5.40
C GLY A 312 1.40 0.33 6.42
N HIS A 313 0.15 0.02 6.06
CA HIS A 313 -0.84 -0.60 6.95
C HIS A 313 -1.01 -2.10 6.77
N GLN A 314 -0.80 -2.89 7.83
CA GLN A 314 -1.14 -4.33 7.79
C GLN A 314 -2.63 -4.50 7.46
N THR A 315 -2.92 -5.08 6.29
CA THR A 315 -4.25 -5.29 5.74
C THR A 315 -4.79 -6.67 6.02
N ALA A 316 -3.94 -7.69 5.92
CA ALA A 316 -4.31 -9.09 6.11
C ALA A 316 -3.08 -9.88 6.61
N MET A 317 -3.31 -11.04 7.22
CA MET A 317 -2.24 -11.93 7.71
C MET A 317 -2.78 -13.35 7.82
N SER A 318 -1.94 -14.35 7.60
CA SER A 318 -2.30 -15.76 7.75
C SER A 318 -2.88 -16.05 9.14
N GLY A 319 -3.97 -16.82 9.17
CA GLY A 319 -4.73 -17.13 10.38
C GLY A 319 -5.69 -16.03 10.86
N LEU A 320 -5.74 -14.85 10.23
CA LEU A 320 -6.84 -13.91 10.47
C LEU A 320 -8.15 -14.42 9.86
N GLN A 321 -9.28 -13.97 10.39
CA GLN A 321 -10.62 -14.25 9.88
C GLN A 321 -10.91 -13.39 8.64
N VAL A 322 -11.55 -13.96 7.62
CA VAL A 322 -12.01 -13.21 6.43
C VAL A 322 -13.31 -12.46 6.76
N PRO A 323 -13.43 -11.14 6.50
CA PRO A 323 -14.68 -10.40 6.73
C PRO A 323 -15.84 -10.91 5.85
N GLY A 324 -17.02 -11.12 6.45
CA GLY A 324 -18.24 -11.53 5.77
C GLY A 324 -19.13 -12.46 6.60
N ASP A 325 -20.17 -13.03 5.98
CA ASP A 325 -21.20 -13.84 6.66
C ASP A 325 -20.69 -15.20 7.21
N ASN A 326 -19.59 -15.74 6.67
CA ASN A 326 -19.05 -17.04 7.07
C ASN A 326 -17.84 -16.88 8.01
N GLU A 327 -18.12 -16.73 9.30
CA GLU A 327 -17.12 -16.58 10.38
C GLU A 327 -16.05 -17.71 10.43
N ASN A 328 -16.23 -18.83 9.72
CA ASN A 328 -15.25 -19.95 9.72
C ASN A 328 -14.09 -19.76 8.73
N LEU A 329 -14.17 -18.81 7.81
CA LEU A 329 -13.12 -18.54 6.82
C LEU A 329 -11.92 -17.84 7.47
N SER A 330 -10.73 -18.37 7.23
CA SER A 330 -9.47 -17.71 7.63
C SER A 330 -8.47 -17.63 6.48
N TYR A 331 -7.71 -16.53 6.44
CA TYR A 331 -6.69 -16.25 5.43
C TYR A 331 -5.54 -17.26 5.48
N LEU A 332 -5.16 -17.78 4.32
CA LEU A 332 -3.89 -18.46 4.08
C LEU A 332 -3.10 -17.66 3.03
N ILE A 333 -2.25 -16.75 3.53
CA ILE A 333 -1.33 -15.94 2.74
C ILE A 333 0.04 -16.64 2.69
N SER A 334 0.67 -16.58 1.53
CA SER A 334 2.03 -17.05 1.24
C SER A 334 2.77 -16.00 0.42
N SER A 335 4.07 -16.19 0.22
CA SER A 335 4.89 -15.47 -0.78
C SER A 335 4.25 -15.37 -2.17
N ASP A 336 3.39 -16.33 -2.52
CA ASP A 336 2.84 -16.52 -3.86
C ASP A 336 1.41 -15.93 -3.98
N THR A 337 0.91 -15.29 -2.91
CA THR A 337 -0.41 -14.64 -2.89
C THR A 337 -0.36 -13.38 -3.77
N VAL A 338 -0.92 -13.47 -4.99
CA VAL A 338 -1.03 -12.32 -5.89
C VAL A 338 -1.91 -11.24 -5.27
N HIS A 339 -1.46 -9.98 -5.31
CA HIS A 339 -2.22 -8.81 -4.92
C HIS A 339 -2.02 -7.64 -5.89
N ALA A 340 -2.95 -6.69 -5.86
CA ALA A 340 -2.81 -5.38 -6.49
C ALA A 340 -3.55 -4.31 -5.68
N ILE A 341 -3.07 -3.07 -5.78
CA ILE A 341 -3.67 -1.87 -5.18
C ILE A 341 -4.19 -0.95 -6.29
N LEU A 342 -5.48 -0.64 -6.21
CA LEU A 342 -6.21 0.14 -7.22
C LEU A 342 -6.07 1.65 -6.96
N SER A 343 -6.41 2.48 -7.96
CA SER A 343 -6.28 3.95 -7.90
C SER A 343 -7.20 4.65 -6.88
N ASN A 344 -8.14 3.93 -6.27
CA ASN A 344 -8.96 4.37 -5.14
C ASN A 344 -8.54 3.73 -3.80
N GLN A 345 -7.30 3.25 -3.72
CA GLN A 345 -6.71 2.53 -2.59
C GLN A 345 -7.43 1.22 -2.22
N ARG A 346 -8.45 0.75 -2.96
CA ARG A 346 -8.98 -0.62 -2.81
C ARG A 346 -7.88 -1.63 -3.14
N VAL A 347 -7.96 -2.81 -2.53
CA VAL A 347 -7.05 -3.93 -2.83
C VAL A 347 -7.81 -5.07 -3.49
N ALA A 348 -7.13 -5.76 -4.39
CA ALA A 348 -7.50 -7.07 -4.91
C ALA A 348 -6.42 -8.07 -4.51
N LEU A 349 -6.81 -9.28 -4.11
CA LEU A 349 -5.87 -10.34 -3.74
C LEU A 349 -6.47 -11.73 -3.93
N THR A 350 -5.63 -12.70 -4.26
CA THR A 350 -6.01 -14.12 -4.38
C THR A 350 -5.31 -15.00 -3.33
N PRO A 351 -5.66 -14.86 -2.04
CA PRO A 351 -5.17 -15.78 -1.02
C PRO A 351 -5.89 -17.12 -1.15
N LYS A 352 -5.32 -18.16 -0.54
CA LYS A 352 -6.14 -19.30 -0.16
C LYS A 352 -6.91 -18.98 1.11
N VAL A 353 -7.98 -19.73 1.36
CA VAL A 353 -8.76 -19.64 2.60
C VAL A 353 -9.00 -21.04 3.19
N LEU A 354 -8.91 -21.17 4.51
CA LEU A 354 -9.11 -22.44 5.21
C LEU A 354 -10.57 -22.60 5.66
N VAL A 355 -11.20 -23.72 5.32
CA VAL A 355 -12.54 -24.15 5.77
C VAL A 355 -12.53 -25.65 6.06
N GLU A 356 -12.86 -26.07 7.28
CA GLU A 356 -12.98 -27.49 7.67
C GLU A 356 -11.78 -28.37 7.22
N GLU A 357 -10.55 -27.90 7.49
CA GLU A 357 -9.28 -28.54 7.06
C GLU A 357 -9.02 -28.58 5.54
N LYS A 358 -9.87 -27.95 4.72
CA LYS A 358 -9.64 -27.74 3.28
C LYS A 358 -9.13 -26.33 3.00
N GLU A 359 -8.17 -26.23 2.09
CA GLU A 359 -7.84 -24.97 1.43
C GLU A 359 -8.78 -24.77 0.24
N LEU A 360 -9.26 -23.55 0.04
CA LEU A 360 -9.99 -23.12 -1.16
C LEU A 360 -9.31 -21.91 -1.77
N SER A 361 -9.29 -21.80 -3.09
CA SER A 361 -8.89 -20.58 -3.81
C SER A 361 -10.00 -19.53 -3.70
N CYS A 362 -9.63 -18.27 -3.55
CA CYS A 362 -10.57 -17.16 -3.38
C CYS A 362 -10.02 -15.88 -4.02
N LEU A 363 -10.91 -15.05 -4.56
CA LEU A 363 -10.63 -13.67 -4.97
C LEU A 363 -11.32 -12.72 -4.00
N LEU A 364 -10.54 -11.93 -3.29
CA LEU A 364 -11.01 -10.89 -2.39
C LEU A 364 -10.77 -9.52 -3.00
N ILE A 365 -11.78 -8.65 -2.94
CA ILE A 365 -11.73 -7.28 -3.46
C ILE A 365 -12.43 -6.35 -2.47
N GLY A 366 -11.81 -5.24 -2.09
CA GLY A 366 -12.46 -4.25 -1.23
C GLY A 366 -11.51 -3.23 -0.62
N HIS A 367 -11.88 -2.71 0.56
CA HIS A 367 -11.02 -1.80 1.31
C HIS A 367 -9.74 -2.54 1.78
N PRO A 368 -8.57 -1.88 1.87
CA PRO A 368 -7.32 -2.46 2.36
C PRO A 368 -7.49 -3.43 3.54
N GLN A 369 -8.05 -2.94 4.65
CA GLN A 369 -8.19 -3.71 5.91
C GLN A 369 -9.38 -4.69 5.90
N TYR A 370 -10.27 -4.60 4.90
CA TYR A 370 -11.45 -5.46 4.78
C TYR A 370 -11.87 -5.71 3.33
N PRO A 371 -11.11 -6.56 2.60
CA PRO A 371 -11.47 -7.00 1.26
C PRO A 371 -12.48 -8.14 1.34
N THR A 372 -13.63 -7.96 0.68
CA THR A 372 -14.76 -8.90 0.67
C THR A 372 -14.62 -9.96 -0.42
N ILE A 373 -15.29 -11.11 -0.24
CA ILE A 373 -15.26 -12.21 -1.22
C ILE A 373 -16.00 -11.80 -2.50
N ALA A 374 -15.26 -11.77 -3.62
CA ALA A 374 -15.79 -11.57 -4.96
C ALA A 374 -16.01 -12.90 -5.70
N ALA A 375 -15.11 -13.87 -5.48
CA ALA A 375 -15.27 -15.26 -5.95
C ALA A 375 -14.58 -16.24 -4.98
N ILE A 376 -15.09 -17.47 -4.91
CA ILE A 376 -14.51 -18.56 -4.10
C ILE A 376 -14.90 -19.90 -4.73
N GLU A 377 -13.99 -20.86 -4.76
CA GLU A 377 -14.25 -22.22 -5.27
C GLU A 377 -15.45 -22.88 -4.58
N ASN A 378 -16.32 -23.53 -5.35
CA ASN A 378 -17.59 -24.13 -4.90
C ASN A 378 -18.61 -23.09 -4.36
N GLY A 379 -18.31 -21.79 -4.42
CA GLY A 379 -19.24 -20.70 -4.13
C GLY A 379 -20.24 -20.47 -5.28
N SER A 380 -21.35 -19.81 -4.99
CA SER A 380 -22.31 -19.37 -6.02
C SER A 380 -21.65 -18.45 -7.04
N ALA A 381 -21.94 -18.69 -8.31
CA ALA A 381 -21.65 -17.81 -9.43
C ALA A 381 -22.92 -17.15 -10.00
N ASP A 382 -24.01 -17.10 -9.22
CA ASP A 382 -25.31 -16.52 -9.62
C ASP A 382 -25.24 -15.08 -10.20
N PRO A 383 -24.32 -14.18 -9.79
CA PRO A 383 -24.14 -12.87 -10.43
C PRO A 383 -23.63 -12.93 -11.88
N ILE A 384 -22.98 -14.04 -12.27
CA ILE A 384 -22.48 -14.30 -13.62
C ILE A 384 -23.52 -15.11 -14.40
N GLU A 385 -23.92 -16.27 -13.89
CA GLU A 385 -24.96 -17.12 -14.48
C GLU A 385 -25.78 -17.84 -13.39
N ALA A 386 -27.10 -17.65 -13.41
CA ALA A 386 -27.97 -18.14 -12.35
C ALA A 386 -28.05 -19.68 -12.31
N GLY A 387 -27.79 -20.27 -11.14
CA GLY A 387 -27.73 -21.72 -10.92
C GLY A 387 -26.36 -22.37 -11.18
N PHE A 388 -25.32 -21.56 -11.40
CA PHE A 388 -23.93 -22.02 -11.52
C PHE A 388 -23.14 -21.78 -10.23
N THR A 389 -22.06 -22.55 -10.07
CA THR A 389 -21.03 -22.37 -9.03
C THR A 389 -19.65 -22.20 -9.66
N PHE A 390 -18.73 -21.54 -8.97
CA PHE A 390 -17.32 -21.55 -9.39
C PHE A 390 -16.74 -22.96 -9.24
N SER A 391 -16.16 -23.50 -10.31
CA SER A 391 -15.52 -24.82 -10.31
C SER A 391 -14.44 -24.98 -9.23
N PRO A 392 -14.18 -26.22 -8.75
CA PRO A 392 -13.07 -26.51 -7.85
C PRO A 392 -11.70 -26.43 -8.55
N ASP A 393 -10.63 -26.41 -7.76
CA ASP A 393 -9.22 -26.47 -8.20
C ASP A 393 -8.83 -25.39 -9.24
N GLN A 394 -9.38 -24.17 -9.13
CA GLN A 394 -9.17 -23.07 -10.09
C GLN A 394 -8.41 -21.90 -9.47
N THR A 395 -7.76 -21.08 -10.31
CA THR A 395 -7.16 -19.81 -9.87
C THR A 395 -7.89 -18.62 -10.48
N PHE A 396 -8.28 -17.66 -9.64
CA PHE A 396 -8.97 -16.44 -10.07
C PHE A 396 -7.99 -15.40 -10.61
N SER A 397 -7.34 -15.74 -11.72
CA SER A 397 -6.38 -14.86 -12.40
C SER A 397 -7.05 -13.53 -12.78
N PHE A 398 -6.49 -12.42 -12.33
CA PHE A 398 -7.08 -11.09 -12.47
C PHE A 398 -6.07 -10.04 -12.95
N ILE A 399 -6.58 -8.98 -13.58
CA ILE A 399 -5.88 -7.72 -13.83
C ILE A 399 -6.63 -6.56 -13.13
N THR A 400 -5.94 -5.44 -12.96
CA THR A 400 -6.52 -4.17 -12.51
C THR A 400 -6.25 -3.08 -13.53
N ASP A 401 -7.10 -2.07 -13.60
CA ASP A 401 -6.96 -0.94 -14.51
C ASP A 401 -6.83 0.40 -13.76
N SER A 402 -6.60 1.50 -14.48
CA SER A 402 -6.55 2.84 -13.88
C SER A 402 -7.89 3.30 -13.30
N ASN A 403 -9.00 2.78 -13.81
CA ASN A 403 -10.36 3.24 -13.56
C ASN A 403 -11.11 2.34 -12.54
N GLN A 404 -10.34 1.65 -11.69
CA GLN A 404 -10.77 1.01 -10.45
C GLN A 404 -11.51 -0.34 -10.62
N ALA A 405 -11.45 -0.93 -11.81
CA ALA A 405 -11.97 -2.26 -12.07
C ALA A 405 -10.97 -3.36 -11.65
N VAL A 406 -11.50 -4.48 -11.17
CA VAL A 406 -10.81 -5.78 -11.18
C VAL A 406 -11.48 -6.63 -12.24
N ILE A 407 -10.72 -7.16 -13.18
CA ILE A 407 -11.25 -8.03 -14.25
C ILE A 407 -10.58 -9.39 -14.10
N PHE A 408 -11.38 -10.44 -13.92
CA PHE A 408 -10.89 -11.79 -13.64
C PHE A 408 -11.46 -12.82 -14.62
N SER A 409 -10.65 -13.85 -14.87
CA SER A 409 -11.08 -15.06 -15.57
C SER A 409 -11.49 -16.12 -14.53
N ALA A 410 -12.52 -16.90 -14.84
CA ALA A 410 -12.99 -17.98 -13.99
C ALA A 410 -13.62 -19.12 -14.81
N SER A 411 -13.65 -20.31 -14.22
CA SER A 411 -14.45 -21.44 -14.67
C SER A 411 -15.70 -21.58 -13.79
N ILE A 412 -16.86 -21.70 -14.41
CA ILE A 412 -18.14 -21.92 -13.75
C ILE A 412 -18.76 -23.24 -14.23
N GLU A 413 -19.48 -23.92 -13.34
CA GLU A 413 -20.16 -25.19 -13.62
C GLU A 413 -21.61 -25.18 -13.15
N ASP A 414 -22.48 -25.87 -13.89
CA ASP A 414 -23.89 -25.98 -13.55
C ASP A 414 -24.12 -26.85 -12.31
N SER A 415 -25.27 -26.69 -11.64
CA SER A 415 -25.63 -27.48 -10.44
C SER A 415 -25.74 -29.01 -10.67
N ALA A 416 -25.46 -29.50 -11.88
CA ALA A 416 -25.38 -30.91 -12.22
C ALA A 416 -23.92 -31.42 -12.40
N GLY A 417 -22.92 -30.52 -12.41
CA GLY A 417 -21.53 -30.84 -12.72
C GLY A 417 -21.33 -31.36 -14.15
N GLY A 418 -22.25 -31.02 -15.06
CA GLY A 418 -22.33 -31.56 -16.42
C GLY A 418 -22.00 -30.54 -17.51
N ASN A 419 -22.17 -29.25 -17.24
CA ASN A 419 -21.82 -28.16 -18.14
C ASN A 419 -20.83 -27.21 -17.45
N GLN A 420 -19.59 -27.18 -17.90
CA GLN A 420 -18.58 -26.21 -17.50
C GLN A 420 -18.43 -25.15 -18.61
N LYS A 421 -18.25 -23.89 -18.22
CA LYS A 421 -17.96 -22.74 -19.09
C LYS A 421 -16.83 -21.92 -18.49
N ARG A 422 -16.04 -21.27 -19.33
CA ARG A 422 -15.21 -20.12 -18.92
C ARG A 422 -15.99 -18.82 -19.02
N THR A 423 -15.59 -17.86 -18.19
CA THR A 423 -16.13 -16.51 -18.17
C THR A 423 -15.03 -15.50 -17.86
N ILE A 424 -15.14 -14.31 -18.45
CA ILE A 424 -14.48 -13.10 -17.95
C ILE A 424 -15.54 -12.27 -17.25
N ALA A 425 -15.24 -11.80 -16.04
CA ALA A 425 -16.11 -10.93 -15.26
C ALA A 425 -15.36 -9.69 -14.76
N ILE A 426 -16.10 -8.60 -14.55
CA ILE A 426 -15.61 -7.34 -13.98
C ILE A 426 -16.25 -7.11 -12.61
N HIS A 427 -15.48 -6.67 -11.62
CA HIS A 427 -15.98 -6.25 -10.32
C HIS A 427 -16.01 -4.71 -10.25
N ASP A 428 -17.19 -4.11 -10.35
CA ASP A 428 -17.38 -2.64 -10.52
C ASP A 428 -17.33 -1.82 -9.22
N SER A 429 -17.06 -2.51 -8.10
CA SER A 429 -16.96 -2.08 -6.69
C SER A 429 -18.17 -2.38 -5.82
N GLU A 430 -19.37 -2.53 -6.40
CA GLU A 430 -20.58 -3.00 -5.70
C GLU A 430 -21.02 -4.42 -6.15
N SER A 431 -20.65 -4.84 -7.36
CA SER A 431 -21.14 -6.05 -7.99
C SER A 431 -20.10 -6.75 -8.87
N VAL A 432 -20.35 -8.04 -9.16
CA VAL A 432 -19.68 -8.81 -10.22
C VAL A 432 -20.60 -8.81 -11.43
N ILE A 433 -20.08 -8.38 -12.58
CA ILE A 433 -20.81 -8.29 -13.85
C ILE A 433 -20.12 -9.19 -14.88
N PRO A 434 -20.85 -10.07 -15.60
CA PRO A 434 -20.26 -10.85 -16.69
C PRO A 434 -19.87 -9.94 -17.86
N MET A 435 -18.63 -10.10 -18.35
CA MET A 435 -18.15 -9.44 -19.57
C MET A 435 -18.37 -10.33 -20.79
N LEU A 436 -17.93 -11.59 -20.69
CA LEU A 436 -17.92 -12.58 -21.76
C LEU A 436 -18.10 -13.98 -21.16
N ILE A 437 -18.96 -14.82 -21.75
CA ILE A 437 -19.26 -16.19 -21.29
C ILE A 437 -19.23 -17.12 -22.50
N GLU A 438 -18.66 -18.32 -22.35
CA GLU A 438 -18.70 -19.35 -23.41
C GLU A 438 -20.14 -19.83 -23.70
N GLY A 439 -20.52 -19.85 -24.97
CA GLY A 439 -21.85 -20.21 -25.46
C GLY A 439 -22.81 -19.02 -25.67
N ASP A 440 -22.47 -17.82 -25.17
CA ASP A 440 -23.32 -16.63 -25.30
C ASP A 440 -23.10 -15.89 -26.65
N LEU A 441 -24.09 -15.07 -27.03
CA LEU A 441 -24.05 -14.20 -28.22
C LEU A 441 -23.06 -13.04 -28.02
N LEU A 442 -22.28 -12.74 -29.05
CA LEU A 442 -21.19 -11.76 -28.99
C LEU A 442 -21.66 -10.31 -28.76
N ASN A 443 -22.77 -9.92 -29.38
CA ASN A 443 -23.49 -8.66 -29.14
C ASN A 443 -24.95 -8.76 -29.65
N PRO A 444 -25.85 -7.81 -29.33
CA PRO A 444 -27.28 -7.92 -29.63
C PRO A 444 -27.66 -7.82 -31.12
N ASN A 445 -26.70 -7.56 -32.02
CA ASN A 445 -26.91 -7.40 -33.46
C ASN A 445 -26.16 -8.46 -34.29
N ASP A 446 -25.43 -9.35 -33.63
CA ASP A 446 -24.62 -10.42 -34.22
C ASP A 446 -25.16 -11.77 -33.75
N THR A 447 -25.19 -12.77 -34.63
CA THR A 447 -25.61 -14.14 -34.33
C THR A 447 -24.44 -15.05 -33.95
N SER A 448 -23.20 -14.56 -34.10
CA SER A 448 -21.98 -15.26 -33.69
C SER A 448 -21.94 -15.48 -32.18
N ILE A 449 -21.58 -16.68 -31.76
CA ILE A 449 -21.41 -17.05 -30.35
C ILE A 449 -19.93 -17.12 -29.96
N VAL A 450 -19.64 -16.90 -28.68
CA VAL A 450 -18.31 -17.17 -28.09
C VAL A 450 -18.14 -18.68 -27.98
N SER A 451 -17.22 -19.27 -28.75
CA SER A 451 -17.05 -20.73 -28.80
C SER A 451 -15.95 -21.25 -27.88
N SER A 452 -14.93 -20.45 -27.56
CA SER A 452 -13.96 -20.73 -26.50
C SER A 452 -13.24 -19.47 -26.03
N ILE A 453 -12.82 -19.47 -24.76
CA ILE A 453 -11.92 -18.48 -24.17
C ILE A 453 -10.58 -19.18 -23.83
N PRO A 454 -9.41 -18.61 -24.16
CA PRO A 454 -8.10 -19.20 -23.84
C PRO A 454 -7.84 -19.34 -22.34
N ASP A 455 -6.87 -20.20 -22.01
CA ASP A 455 -6.44 -20.52 -20.65
C ASP A 455 -4.92 -20.81 -20.62
N PRO A 456 -4.10 -19.95 -20.00
CA PRO A 456 -4.49 -18.70 -19.34
C PRO A 456 -5.12 -17.71 -20.33
N SER A 457 -6.15 -16.99 -19.88
CA SER A 457 -6.86 -16.03 -20.72
C SER A 457 -6.01 -14.79 -21.00
N VAL A 458 -5.78 -14.45 -22.27
CA VAL A 458 -4.93 -13.33 -22.69
C VAL A 458 -5.79 -12.11 -23.05
N PHE A 459 -5.78 -11.11 -22.18
CA PHE A 459 -6.58 -9.89 -22.31
C PHE A 459 -5.91 -8.65 -21.70
N LEU A 460 -6.29 -7.47 -22.18
CA LEU A 460 -5.97 -6.18 -21.57
C LEU A 460 -7.23 -5.30 -21.45
N TYR A 461 -7.18 -4.28 -20.60
CA TYR A 461 -8.23 -3.28 -20.49
C TYR A 461 -7.64 -1.88 -20.71
N SER A 462 -8.17 -1.14 -21.68
CA SER A 462 -7.68 0.19 -22.08
C SER A 462 -8.82 0.98 -22.75
N ASP A 463 -8.79 2.32 -22.66
CA ASP A 463 -9.85 3.20 -23.16
C ASP A 463 -11.29 2.79 -22.74
N ASN A 464 -11.44 2.26 -21.51
CA ASN A 464 -12.67 1.66 -20.95
C ASN A 464 -13.23 0.44 -21.72
N LYS A 465 -12.41 -0.24 -22.51
CA LYS A 465 -12.77 -1.44 -23.27
C LYS A 465 -11.91 -2.62 -22.85
N LEU A 466 -12.54 -3.80 -22.77
CA LEU A 466 -11.82 -5.06 -22.72
C LEU A 466 -11.37 -5.42 -24.15
N VAL A 467 -10.12 -5.86 -24.25
CA VAL A 467 -9.50 -6.40 -25.46
C VAL A 467 -9.04 -7.82 -25.16
N ILE A 468 -9.56 -8.82 -25.86
CA ILE A 468 -9.36 -10.22 -25.52
C ILE A 468 -9.22 -11.09 -26.77
N ILE A 469 -8.29 -12.05 -26.74
CA ILE A 469 -8.23 -13.14 -27.73
C ILE A 469 -9.30 -14.18 -27.35
N ALA A 470 -10.21 -14.48 -28.26
CA ALA A 470 -11.20 -15.54 -28.09
C ALA A 470 -11.54 -16.20 -29.43
N GLN A 471 -12.14 -17.39 -29.39
CA GLN A 471 -12.76 -17.97 -30.58
C GLN A 471 -14.24 -17.61 -30.65
N ILE A 472 -14.67 -17.18 -31.83
CA ILE A 472 -16.08 -17.02 -32.17
C ILE A 472 -16.50 -18.05 -33.21
N GLN A 473 -17.75 -18.50 -33.13
CA GLN A 473 -18.39 -19.36 -34.11
C GLN A 473 -19.53 -18.57 -34.79
N PRO A 474 -19.32 -18.07 -36.02
CA PRO A 474 -20.37 -17.41 -36.80
C PRO A 474 -21.45 -18.39 -37.27
N ASP A 475 -22.63 -17.87 -37.63
CA ASP A 475 -23.74 -18.64 -38.22
C ASP A 475 -23.33 -19.53 -39.41
N GLN A 476 -22.33 -19.10 -40.20
CA GLN A 476 -21.91 -19.73 -41.45
C GLN A 476 -20.37 -19.81 -41.51
N GLY A 477 -19.77 -20.69 -40.71
CA GLY A 477 -18.32 -20.92 -40.67
C GLY A 477 -17.93 -22.09 -39.77
N GLY A 478 -16.64 -22.26 -39.55
CA GLY A 478 -16.12 -22.92 -38.33
C GLY A 478 -15.74 -21.87 -37.27
N PRO A 479 -15.17 -22.29 -36.14
CA PRO A 479 -14.58 -21.37 -35.16
C PRO A 479 -13.44 -20.57 -35.81
N GLN A 480 -13.29 -19.31 -35.39
CA GLN A 480 -12.25 -18.39 -35.85
C GLN A 480 -11.63 -17.67 -34.66
N ASP A 481 -10.30 -17.65 -34.58
CA ASP A 481 -9.56 -16.85 -33.59
C ASP A 481 -9.66 -15.36 -33.93
N VAL A 482 -10.03 -14.55 -32.94
CA VAL A 482 -10.34 -13.12 -33.09
C VAL A 482 -9.86 -12.34 -31.88
N ILE A 483 -9.26 -11.17 -32.10
CA ILE A 483 -9.15 -10.16 -31.04
C ILE A 483 -10.46 -9.38 -31.00
N LEU A 484 -11.22 -9.61 -29.93
CA LEU A 484 -12.45 -8.89 -29.63
C LEU A 484 -12.13 -7.58 -28.92
N THR A 485 -12.91 -6.53 -29.21
CA THR A 485 -12.89 -5.29 -28.42
C THR A 485 -14.31 -4.88 -28.04
N GLY A 486 -14.53 -4.42 -26.80
CA GLY A 486 -15.86 -3.98 -26.40
C GLY A 486 -16.09 -3.77 -24.91
N ASN A 487 -17.38 -3.67 -24.60
CA ASN A 487 -17.96 -3.42 -23.28
C ASN A 487 -18.86 -4.62 -22.93
N PRO A 488 -19.20 -4.88 -21.65
CA PRO A 488 -20.04 -6.00 -21.26
C PRO A 488 -21.35 -6.07 -22.07
N GLY A 489 -21.65 -7.24 -22.63
CA GLY A 489 -22.80 -7.47 -23.49
C GLY A 489 -22.76 -6.83 -24.89
N ASN A 490 -21.65 -6.21 -25.31
CA ASN A 490 -21.49 -5.63 -26.65
C ASN A 490 -20.01 -5.67 -27.09
N PHE A 491 -19.56 -6.85 -27.53
CA PHE A 491 -18.24 -7.07 -28.13
C PHE A 491 -18.31 -7.10 -29.66
N HIS A 492 -17.22 -6.68 -30.29
CA HIS A 492 -17.07 -6.64 -31.74
C HIS A 492 -15.73 -7.24 -32.16
N PRO A 493 -15.67 -8.05 -33.24
CA PRO A 493 -14.41 -8.46 -33.86
C PRO A 493 -13.63 -7.21 -34.30
N HIS A 494 -12.39 -7.07 -33.81
CA HIS A 494 -11.50 -5.97 -34.20
C HIS A 494 -10.53 -6.40 -35.29
N ILE A 495 -9.98 -7.61 -35.15
CA ILE A 495 -9.16 -8.28 -36.17
C ILE A 495 -9.29 -9.80 -36.03
N SER A 496 -9.22 -10.55 -37.13
CA SER A 496 -9.47 -11.99 -37.17
C SER A 496 -8.39 -12.76 -37.93
N ALA A 497 -8.08 -13.97 -37.48
CA ALA A 497 -7.13 -14.85 -38.16
C ALA A 497 -7.67 -15.30 -39.54
N PHE A 498 -6.75 -15.64 -40.44
CA PHE A 498 -7.01 -16.11 -41.82
C PHE A 498 -7.81 -15.14 -42.72
N GLN A 499 -7.88 -13.85 -42.35
CA GLN A 499 -8.35 -12.77 -43.21
C GLN A 499 -7.19 -12.03 -43.90
N THR A 500 -7.49 -11.34 -45.00
CA THR A 500 -6.53 -10.52 -45.76
C THR A 500 -6.65 -9.04 -45.37
N TYR A 501 -5.52 -8.42 -45.03
CA TYR A 501 -5.44 -7.00 -44.65
C TYR A 501 -4.45 -6.23 -45.52
N ASN A 502 -4.75 -4.97 -45.83
CA ASN A 502 -3.81 -4.06 -46.48
C ASN A 502 -2.58 -3.87 -45.58
N GLY A 503 -1.38 -3.89 -46.16
CA GLY A 503 -0.11 -3.73 -45.43
C GLY A 503 0.61 -5.03 -45.07
N LEU A 504 -0.05 -6.19 -45.13
CA LEU A 504 0.63 -7.49 -44.98
C LEU A 504 1.55 -7.82 -46.17
N PRO A 505 2.56 -8.70 -46.01
CA PRO A 505 3.35 -9.23 -47.12
C PRO A 505 2.47 -9.90 -48.19
N GLN A 506 2.89 -9.82 -49.45
CA GLN A 506 2.16 -10.44 -50.58
C GLN A 506 1.93 -11.94 -50.33
N ASP A 507 0.73 -12.45 -50.61
CA ASP A 507 0.36 -13.86 -50.46
C ASP A 507 0.54 -14.43 -49.03
N SER A 508 0.25 -13.60 -48.01
CA SER A 508 0.24 -13.96 -46.59
C SER A 508 -1.01 -13.50 -45.84
N MET A 509 -1.25 -14.10 -44.67
CA MET A 509 -2.34 -13.80 -43.73
C MET A 509 -1.86 -14.01 -42.28
N ILE A 510 -2.61 -13.50 -41.31
CA ILE A 510 -2.35 -13.75 -39.87
C ILE A 510 -2.91 -15.12 -39.52
N SER A 511 -2.09 -16.01 -38.94
CA SER A 511 -2.47 -17.39 -38.57
C SER A 511 -2.73 -17.58 -37.08
N GLU A 512 -2.05 -16.81 -36.22
CA GLU A 512 -2.17 -16.87 -34.75
C GLU A 512 -2.06 -15.45 -34.16
N PHE A 513 -2.85 -15.15 -33.13
CA PHE A 513 -2.67 -13.98 -32.26
C PHE A 513 -1.97 -14.43 -30.98
N LEU A 514 -0.87 -13.75 -30.63
CA LEU A 514 -0.07 -14.10 -29.44
C LEU A 514 -0.47 -13.24 -28.24
N ALA A 515 -0.54 -11.91 -28.42
CA ALA A 515 -1.05 -11.00 -27.39
C ALA A 515 -1.62 -9.69 -28.00
N PRO A 516 -2.70 -9.11 -27.43
CA PRO A 516 -2.95 -7.69 -27.56
C PRO A 516 -1.91 -6.92 -26.74
N ILE A 517 -1.40 -5.80 -27.25
CA ILE A 517 -0.31 -5.01 -26.63
C ILE A 517 -0.83 -3.68 -26.10
N SER A 518 -1.69 -2.99 -26.86
CA SER A 518 -2.42 -1.80 -26.39
C SER A 518 -3.56 -1.43 -27.32
N LEU A 519 -4.55 -0.73 -26.77
CA LEU A 519 -5.59 -0.03 -27.52
C LEU A 519 -5.54 1.45 -27.14
N LYS A 520 -5.34 2.34 -28.12
CA LYS A 520 -5.29 3.80 -27.92
C LYS A 520 -6.06 4.51 -29.04
N ASN A 521 -7.18 5.16 -28.74
CA ASN A 521 -8.08 5.81 -29.72
C ASN A 521 -8.64 4.87 -30.79
N ASP A 522 -8.95 3.62 -30.43
CA ASP A 522 -9.31 2.51 -31.33
C ASP A 522 -8.20 2.00 -32.28
N ASP A 523 -6.97 2.54 -32.23
CA ASP A 523 -5.81 1.85 -32.83
C ASP A 523 -5.38 0.69 -31.91
N LEU A 524 -5.45 -0.54 -32.41
CA LEU A 524 -5.05 -1.76 -31.70
C LEU A 524 -3.63 -2.17 -32.12
N THR A 525 -2.71 -2.23 -31.16
CA THR A 525 -1.38 -2.84 -31.31
C THR A 525 -1.41 -4.26 -30.77
N PHE A 526 -0.85 -5.23 -31.51
CA PHE A 526 -0.88 -6.66 -31.17
C PHE A 526 0.31 -7.41 -31.79
N SER A 527 0.62 -8.59 -31.25
CA SER A 527 1.59 -9.54 -31.79
C SER A 527 0.92 -10.81 -32.31
N GLY A 528 1.57 -11.48 -33.27
CA GLY A 528 1.04 -12.69 -33.89
C GLY A 528 2.04 -13.41 -34.79
N ARG A 529 1.54 -14.42 -35.50
CA ARG A 529 2.26 -15.16 -36.56
C ARG A 529 1.62 -14.95 -37.92
N LEU A 530 2.45 -14.97 -38.97
CA LEU A 530 2.01 -14.97 -40.36
C LEU A 530 2.11 -16.38 -40.96
N GLU A 531 1.18 -16.71 -41.85
CA GLU A 531 1.29 -17.84 -42.77
C GLU A 531 1.14 -17.33 -44.21
N GLY A 532 1.91 -17.89 -45.15
CA GLY A 532 1.83 -17.50 -46.55
C GLY A 532 2.90 -18.14 -47.43
N ALA A 533 2.72 -18.06 -48.74
CA ALA A 533 3.70 -18.59 -49.71
C ALA A 533 4.99 -17.76 -49.79
N SER A 534 4.98 -16.56 -49.21
CA SER A 534 6.10 -15.63 -49.08
C SER A 534 6.75 -15.62 -47.69
N ILE A 535 6.15 -16.32 -46.72
CA ILE A 535 6.59 -16.35 -45.32
C ILE A 535 7.48 -17.56 -45.09
N ASP A 536 8.69 -17.33 -44.59
CA ASP A 536 9.51 -18.39 -44.03
C ASP A 536 8.93 -18.74 -42.65
N GLN A 537 8.61 -20.03 -42.40
CA GLN A 537 8.06 -20.48 -41.12
C GLN A 537 9.05 -20.36 -39.95
N THR A 538 10.32 -20.04 -40.22
CA THR A 538 11.31 -19.64 -39.20
C THR A 538 11.37 -18.12 -38.98
N ASN A 539 10.52 -17.35 -39.67
CA ASN A 539 10.46 -15.89 -39.66
C ASN A 539 9.01 -15.37 -39.73
N ASP A 540 8.12 -15.96 -38.94
CA ASP A 540 6.67 -15.74 -38.97
C ASP A 540 6.19 -14.67 -37.96
N GLN A 541 6.96 -14.40 -36.91
CA GLN A 541 6.57 -13.48 -35.83
C GLN A 541 6.62 -11.99 -36.22
N PHE A 542 5.62 -11.24 -35.75
CA PHE A 542 5.52 -9.79 -35.96
C PHE A 542 4.81 -9.06 -34.81
N VAL A 543 4.99 -7.73 -34.81
CA VAL A 543 4.17 -6.76 -34.09
C VAL A 543 3.58 -5.79 -35.10
N ALA A 544 2.26 -5.60 -35.06
CA ALA A 544 1.54 -4.66 -35.92
C ALA A 544 0.62 -3.76 -35.10
N ARG A 545 0.23 -2.65 -35.72
CA ARG A 545 -0.91 -1.85 -35.32
C ARG A 545 -1.94 -1.90 -36.44
N ILE A 546 -3.17 -2.32 -36.12
CA ILE A 546 -4.32 -2.09 -37.00
C ILE A 546 -5.01 -0.81 -36.54
N SER A 547 -5.30 0.07 -37.50
CA SER A 547 -6.02 1.31 -37.25
C SER A 547 -7.53 1.09 -37.22
N ARG A 548 -8.28 2.02 -36.62
CA ARG A 548 -9.75 1.99 -36.58
C ARG A 548 -10.42 1.83 -37.96
N ASP A 549 -9.77 2.33 -39.03
CA ASP A 549 -10.27 2.25 -40.40
C ASP A 549 -9.91 0.92 -41.12
N GLY A 550 -9.21 -0.01 -40.44
CA GLY A 550 -8.86 -1.34 -40.95
C GLY A 550 -7.53 -1.42 -41.70
N GLU A 551 -6.81 -0.31 -41.89
CA GLU A 551 -5.45 -0.31 -42.45
C GLU A 551 -4.45 -0.81 -41.39
N LEU A 552 -3.60 -1.77 -41.78
CA LEU A 552 -2.63 -2.44 -40.90
C LEU A 552 -1.21 -1.96 -41.21
N ASP A 553 -0.49 -1.60 -40.14
CA ASP A 553 0.85 -1.01 -40.14
C ASP A 553 1.80 -1.94 -39.37
N LEU A 554 2.69 -2.61 -40.09
CA LEU A 554 3.71 -3.49 -39.53
C LEU A 554 4.78 -2.66 -38.81
N ILE A 555 4.79 -2.72 -37.48
CA ILE A 555 5.71 -1.94 -36.64
C ILE A 555 7.10 -2.56 -36.66
N ILE A 556 7.18 -3.89 -36.53
CA ILE A 556 8.41 -4.67 -36.65
C ILE A 556 8.08 -6.14 -36.92
N ARG A 557 8.91 -6.80 -37.71
CA ARG A 557 8.92 -8.25 -37.95
C ARG A 557 10.29 -8.82 -37.64
N GLN A 558 10.35 -10.13 -37.48
CA GLN A 558 11.61 -10.85 -37.46
C GLN A 558 12.40 -10.61 -38.77
N ASN A 559 13.72 -10.46 -38.65
CA ASN A 559 14.68 -10.02 -39.67
C ASN A 559 14.46 -8.63 -40.30
N ASP A 560 13.67 -7.72 -39.69
CA ASP A 560 13.63 -6.32 -40.14
C ASP A 560 14.98 -5.59 -39.90
N PRO A 561 15.38 -4.66 -40.79
CA PRO A 561 16.72 -4.08 -40.80
C PRO A 561 16.91 -2.97 -39.75
N ILE A 562 17.71 -3.28 -38.72
CA ILE A 562 18.42 -2.29 -37.89
C ILE A 562 19.79 -2.03 -38.56
N GLU A 563 20.41 -0.85 -38.37
CA GLU A 563 21.61 -0.40 -39.12
C GLU A 563 22.76 -1.43 -39.16
N GLY A 564 22.83 -2.21 -40.25
CA GLY A 564 23.88 -3.22 -40.46
C GLY A 564 23.69 -4.55 -39.73
N HIS A 565 22.53 -4.80 -39.11
CA HIS A 565 22.29 -5.96 -38.24
C HIS A 565 21.05 -6.77 -38.66
N ASN A 566 21.16 -8.12 -38.59
CA ASN A 566 20.02 -9.03 -38.71
C ASN A 566 19.38 -9.21 -37.33
N LEU A 567 18.08 -8.96 -37.21
CA LEU A 567 17.34 -9.06 -35.96
C LEU A 567 16.52 -10.35 -35.85
N LEU A 568 16.62 -11.05 -34.72
CA LEU A 568 15.61 -12.02 -34.30
C LEU A 568 14.71 -11.37 -33.23
N LEU A 569 13.38 -11.46 -33.38
CA LEU A 569 12.45 -11.10 -32.31
C LEU A 569 12.43 -12.20 -31.26
N ASN A 570 12.18 -11.84 -30.00
CA ASN A 570 12.00 -12.81 -28.93
C ASN A 570 10.78 -12.46 -28.08
N LEU A 571 9.61 -12.94 -28.54
CA LEU A 571 8.33 -12.77 -27.84
C LEU A 571 8.13 -13.76 -26.68
N ASP A 572 8.96 -14.82 -26.62
CA ASP A 572 8.87 -15.88 -25.61
C ASP A 572 9.53 -15.47 -24.27
N LEU A 573 10.40 -14.44 -24.28
CA LEU A 573 10.97 -13.84 -23.07
C LEU A 573 10.00 -12.84 -22.40
N LEU A 574 9.46 -11.90 -23.17
CA LEU A 574 8.40 -10.98 -22.74
C LEU A 574 7.52 -10.57 -23.93
N PRO A 575 6.21 -10.34 -23.71
CA PRO A 575 5.37 -9.68 -24.70
C PRO A 575 5.84 -8.23 -24.93
N PRO A 576 5.59 -7.64 -26.11
CA PRO A 576 6.00 -6.26 -26.40
C PRO A 576 5.27 -5.26 -25.51
N ILE A 577 5.99 -4.24 -25.01
CA ILE A 577 5.48 -3.29 -24.02
C ILE A 577 5.13 -1.98 -24.72
N SER A 578 3.88 -1.52 -24.60
CA SER A 578 3.45 -0.26 -25.20
C SER A 578 3.93 0.95 -24.38
N GLN A 579 4.66 1.85 -25.02
CA GLN A 579 5.00 3.18 -24.48
C GLN A 579 4.11 4.26 -25.12
N ASP A 580 4.36 5.54 -24.85
CA ASP A 580 3.54 6.64 -25.37
C ASP A 580 3.73 6.93 -26.86
N ARG A 581 4.89 6.57 -27.42
CA ARG A 581 5.30 7.00 -28.77
C ARG A 581 5.87 5.89 -29.64
N ASN A 582 5.90 4.67 -29.12
CA ASN A 582 6.71 3.53 -29.55
C ASN A 582 6.25 2.26 -28.81
N THR A 583 6.77 1.11 -29.22
CA THR A 583 6.63 -0.18 -28.52
C THR A 583 8.03 -0.70 -28.22
N LEU A 584 8.28 -1.11 -26.97
CA LEU A 584 9.48 -1.82 -26.61
C LEU A 584 9.34 -3.29 -27.00
N VAL A 585 10.36 -3.84 -27.64
CA VAL A 585 10.40 -5.23 -28.11
C VAL A 585 11.76 -5.84 -27.77
N LEU A 586 11.76 -7.08 -27.32
CA LEU A 586 13.00 -7.86 -27.13
C LEU A 586 13.39 -8.59 -28.41
N GLY A 587 14.70 -8.79 -28.57
CA GLY A 587 15.26 -9.58 -29.65
C GLY A 587 16.73 -9.90 -29.41
N SER A 588 17.39 -10.55 -30.36
CA SER A 588 18.85 -10.77 -30.32
C SER A 588 19.54 -10.33 -31.60
N LEU A 589 20.80 -9.92 -31.47
CA LEU A 589 21.71 -9.56 -32.56
C LEU A 589 22.92 -10.51 -32.56
N GLY A 590 22.71 -11.71 -33.08
CA GLY A 590 23.63 -12.84 -32.86
C GLY A 590 23.33 -13.47 -31.50
N ASP A 591 24.36 -13.60 -30.65
CA ASP A 591 24.23 -14.15 -29.30
C ASP A 591 23.85 -13.08 -28.25
N ASP A 592 24.02 -11.78 -28.55
CA ASP A 592 23.68 -10.66 -27.64
C ASP A 592 22.16 -10.41 -27.58
N LEU A 593 21.57 -10.36 -26.38
CA LEU A 593 20.21 -9.85 -26.16
C LEU A 593 20.15 -8.32 -26.36
N VAL A 594 19.08 -7.83 -26.99
CA VAL A 594 18.85 -6.41 -27.29
C VAL A 594 17.44 -5.94 -26.94
N ILE A 595 17.34 -4.67 -26.55
CA ILE A 595 16.07 -3.97 -26.26
C ILE A 595 15.83 -2.90 -27.32
N ILE A 596 14.67 -2.96 -27.96
CA ILE A 596 14.40 -2.20 -29.19
C ILE A 596 13.17 -1.32 -29.00
N SER A 597 13.31 -0.02 -29.25
CA SER A 597 12.20 0.89 -29.46
C SER A 597 11.77 0.83 -30.93
N ALA A 598 10.69 0.11 -31.22
CA ALA A 598 10.05 0.07 -32.54
C ALA A 598 8.90 1.09 -32.64
N ARG A 599 8.63 1.61 -33.84
CA ARG A 599 7.49 2.51 -34.09
C ARG A 599 7.05 2.49 -35.55
N ALA A 600 5.74 2.39 -35.75
CA ALA A 600 5.00 2.82 -36.94
C ALA A 600 5.73 3.88 -37.79
N GLY A 601 6.12 3.51 -39.02
CA GLY A 601 6.76 4.40 -40.00
C GLY A 601 8.17 4.88 -39.65
N ARG A 602 8.91 4.21 -38.75
CA ARG A 602 10.34 4.50 -38.46
C ARG A 602 11.15 3.21 -38.33
N SER A 603 12.44 3.28 -38.68
CA SER A 603 13.40 2.22 -38.36
C SER A 603 13.45 1.97 -36.85
N PRO A 604 13.49 0.70 -36.38
CA PRO A 604 13.66 0.40 -34.96
C PRO A 604 15.03 0.85 -34.44
N ILE A 605 15.09 1.22 -33.15
CA ILE A 605 16.30 1.73 -32.49
C ILE A 605 16.65 0.85 -31.31
N VAL A 606 17.89 0.35 -31.23
CA VAL A 606 18.41 -0.34 -30.04
C VAL A 606 18.61 0.69 -28.93
N LEU A 607 17.97 0.48 -27.78
CA LEU A 607 18.11 1.30 -26.59
C LEU A 607 19.25 0.82 -25.68
N ALA A 608 19.34 -0.50 -25.52
CA ALA A 608 20.36 -1.20 -24.75
C ALA A 608 20.62 -2.58 -25.36
N ARG A 609 21.82 -3.10 -25.14
CA ARG A 609 22.19 -4.48 -25.47
C ARG A 609 23.24 -5.03 -24.52
N GLU A 610 23.37 -6.35 -24.52
CA GLU A 610 24.54 -7.03 -23.96
C GLU A 610 25.81 -6.68 -24.74
N ASN A 611 26.96 -6.83 -24.08
CA ASN A 611 28.27 -6.40 -24.59
C ASN A 611 28.32 -4.91 -25.02
N GLN A 612 27.46 -4.07 -24.42
CA GLN A 612 27.54 -2.61 -24.48
C GLN A 612 28.39 -2.07 -23.34
N LYS A 613 29.22 -1.06 -23.63
CA LYS A 613 29.93 -0.30 -22.59
C LYS A 613 29.02 0.73 -21.93
N LEU A 614 29.15 0.87 -20.61
CA LEU A 614 28.52 1.88 -19.78
C LEU A 614 29.63 2.67 -19.07
N ALA A 615 29.84 3.93 -19.47
CA ALA A 615 30.79 4.83 -18.81
C ALA A 615 30.08 5.58 -17.67
N THR A 616 30.72 5.68 -16.51
CA THR A 616 30.28 6.52 -15.38
C THR A 616 31.40 7.49 -15.01
N ASN A 617 31.14 8.46 -14.13
CA ASN A 617 32.17 9.43 -13.69
C ASN A 617 33.33 8.79 -12.91
N GLU A 618 33.11 7.60 -12.33
CA GLU A 618 34.10 6.92 -11.49
C GLU A 618 34.72 5.69 -12.16
N GLN A 619 33.93 4.92 -12.92
CA GLN A 619 34.36 3.63 -13.48
C GLN A 619 33.68 3.27 -14.84
N ASP A 620 34.44 2.62 -15.72
CA ASP A 620 33.97 2.09 -17.01
C ASP A 620 33.49 0.64 -16.83
N TYR A 621 32.24 0.33 -17.20
CA TYR A 621 31.61 -1.00 -17.09
C TYR A 621 31.25 -1.59 -18.48
N LEU A 622 31.01 -2.90 -18.50
CA LEU A 622 30.40 -3.64 -19.60
C LEU A 622 29.10 -4.28 -19.09
N ILE A 623 27.99 -4.13 -19.82
CA ILE A 623 26.76 -4.89 -19.59
C ILE A 623 27.01 -6.32 -20.08
N THR A 624 26.99 -7.30 -19.17
CA THR A 624 27.24 -8.72 -19.48
C THR A 624 25.97 -9.56 -19.55
N GLN A 625 24.89 -9.13 -18.88
CA GLN A 625 23.56 -9.73 -18.98
C GLN A 625 22.47 -8.66 -18.77
N LEU A 626 21.37 -8.76 -19.51
CA LEU A 626 20.15 -7.96 -19.32
C LEU A 626 19.01 -8.84 -18.77
N HIS A 627 18.58 -8.59 -17.52
CA HIS A 627 17.59 -9.43 -16.82
C HIS A 627 16.16 -9.07 -17.24
N THR A 628 15.67 -9.71 -18.29
CA THR A 628 14.39 -9.37 -18.95
C THR A 628 13.19 -9.30 -18.02
N GLU A 629 13.08 -10.25 -17.10
CA GLU A 629 12.02 -10.41 -16.11
C GLU A 629 11.98 -9.29 -15.06
N SER A 630 12.90 -8.33 -15.11
CA SER A 630 12.94 -7.14 -14.23
C SER A 630 12.41 -5.86 -14.89
N ILE A 631 12.01 -5.90 -16.17
CA ILE A 631 11.69 -4.72 -17.00
C ILE A 631 10.40 -4.01 -16.54
N MET A 632 10.55 -2.80 -15.98
CA MET A 632 9.48 -1.83 -15.74
C MET A 632 9.55 -0.70 -16.78
N SER A 633 8.42 -0.17 -17.23
CA SER A 633 8.38 0.93 -18.20
C SER A 633 7.20 1.88 -17.95
N GLU A 634 7.47 3.18 -17.95
CA GLU A 634 6.45 4.23 -17.86
C GLU A 634 6.78 5.39 -18.82
N GLY A 635 5.78 5.85 -19.58
CA GLY A 635 5.93 6.97 -20.52
C GLY A 635 6.94 6.69 -21.64
N ASN A 636 8.18 7.14 -21.44
CA ASN A 636 9.35 6.86 -22.30
C ASN A 636 10.57 6.33 -21.50
N GLN A 637 10.41 6.07 -20.19
CA GLN A 637 11.43 5.51 -19.30
C GLN A 637 11.33 3.99 -19.25
N LEU A 638 12.47 3.33 -19.13
CA LEU A 638 12.62 1.89 -18.89
C LEU A 638 13.58 1.73 -17.70
N VAL A 639 13.22 0.85 -16.75
CA VAL A 639 14.08 0.46 -15.62
C VAL A 639 14.18 -1.07 -15.58
N MET A 640 15.37 -1.61 -15.37
CA MET A 640 15.62 -3.05 -15.26
C MET A 640 16.93 -3.36 -14.54
N LEU A 641 17.05 -4.58 -14.00
CA LEU A 641 18.32 -5.14 -13.56
C LEU A 641 19.21 -5.53 -14.75
N ALA A 642 20.51 -5.38 -14.56
CA ALA A 642 21.55 -5.90 -15.43
C ALA A 642 22.73 -6.41 -14.61
N THR A 643 23.46 -7.38 -15.17
CA THR A 643 24.78 -7.75 -14.67
C THR A 643 25.82 -6.85 -15.34
N LEU A 644 26.66 -6.20 -14.53
CA LEU A 644 27.78 -5.37 -15.00
C LEU A 644 29.12 -6.02 -14.62
N ARG A 645 30.12 -5.90 -15.49
CA ARG A 645 31.53 -6.17 -15.16
C ARG A 645 32.35 -4.89 -15.32
N ALA A 646 33.09 -4.50 -14.29
CA ALA A 646 34.01 -3.35 -14.38
C ALA A 646 35.18 -3.69 -15.33
N THR A 647 35.62 -2.75 -16.16
CA THR A 647 36.57 -3.05 -17.25
C THR A 647 38.01 -3.37 -16.82
N ASP A 648 38.32 -3.24 -15.53
CA ASP A 648 39.59 -3.60 -14.88
C ASP A 648 39.48 -4.84 -13.97
N SER A 649 38.30 -5.46 -13.89
CA SER A 649 37.96 -6.53 -12.95
C SER A 649 37.29 -7.71 -13.65
N GLU A 650 37.48 -8.91 -13.10
CA GLU A 650 36.75 -10.12 -13.52
C GLU A 650 35.47 -10.33 -12.68
N ASN A 651 35.24 -9.50 -11.64
CA ASN A 651 34.04 -9.59 -10.83
C ASN A 651 32.85 -8.96 -11.57
N GLU A 652 31.74 -9.70 -11.57
CA GLU A 652 30.44 -9.21 -11.99
C GLU A 652 29.64 -8.72 -10.77
N ILE A 653 28.82 -7.69 -10.96
CA ILE A 653 28.00 -7.04 -9.94
C ILE A 653 26.60 -6.73 -10.48
N SER A 654 25.60 -6.71 -9.60
CA SER A 654 24.23 -6.38 -9.92
C SER A 654 24.04 -4.86 -10.00
N ALA A 655 23.35 -4.36 -11.03
CA ALA A 655 22.95 -2.96 -11.12
C ALA A 655 21.51 -2.82 -11.60
N LEU A 656 20.79 -1.86 -11.03
CA LEU A 656 19.50 -1.41 -11.53
C LEU A 656 19.74 -0.25 -12.50
N LEU A 657 19.47 -0.47 -13.78
CA LEU A 657 19.69 0.50 -14.85
C LEU A 657 18.39 1.22 -15.24
N GLN A 658 18.46 2.53 -15.36
CA GLN A 658 17.56 3.33 -16.16
C GLN A 658 18.03 3.34 -17.62
N ILE A 659 17.10 3.23 -18.55
CA ILE A 659 17.32 3.30 -20.00
C ILE A 659 16.27 4.27 -20.57
N GLY A 660 16.72 5.33 -21.25
CA GLY A 660 15.81 6.35 -21.79
C GLY A 660 16.44 7.17 -22.91
N SER A 661 15.72 7.33 -24.01
CA SER A 661 16.07 8.20 -25.17
C SER A 661 17.50 8.09 -25.75
N GLY A 662 18.23 7.00 -25.48
CA GLY A 662 19.62 6.78 -25.92
C GLY A 662 20.69 6.91 -24.83
N THR A 663 20.31 7.23 -23.58
CA THR A 663 21.18 7.14 -22.40
C THR A 663 20.83 5.93 -21.55
N ILE A 664 21.85 5.30 -20.96
CA ILE A 664 21.75 4.28 -19.92
C ILE A 664 22.44 4.84 -18.68
N ARG A 665 21.84 4.68 -17.49
CA ARG A 665 22.36 5.17 -16.20
C ARG A 665 22.14 4.12 -15.10
N PRO A 666 23.07 3.90 -14.17
CA PRO A 666 22.79 3.12 -12.96
C PRO A 666 22.01 3.95 -11.93
N LEU A 667 20.93 3.39 -11.37
CA LEU A 667 20.17 3.97 -10.25
C LEU A 667 20.62 3.39 -8.90
N ILE A 668 20.93 2.09 -8.86
CA ILE A 668 21.48 1.37 -7.71
C ILE A 668 22.54 0.40 -8.23
N VAL A 669 23.66 0.25 -7.53
CA VAL A 669 24.72 -0.72 -7.85
C VAL A 669 25.10 -1.49 -6.58
N GLU A 670 25.28 -2.80 -6.71
CA GLU A 670 25.82 -3.66 -5.67
C GLU A 670 27.21 -3.17 -5.22
N GLY A 671 27.44 -3.15 -3.90
CA GLY A 671 28.66 -2.61 -3.29
C GLY A 671 28.67 -1.09 -3.06
N HIS A 672 27.71 -0.32 -3.59
CA HIS A 672 27.53 1.08 -3.20
C HIS A 672 26.83 1.20 -1.84
N ALA A 673 27.04 2.32 -1.15
CA ALA A 673 26.40 2.62 0.12
C ALA A 673 25.08 3.39 -0.08
N ILE A 674 24.05 3.04 0.69
CA ILE A 674 22.81 3.79 0.80
C ILE A 674 22.68 4.31 2.24
N ASP A 675 22.49 5.61 2.40
CA ASP A 675 22.26 6.24 3.71
C ASP A 675 20.83 5.97 4.19
N LEU A 676 20.71 5.20 5.27
CA LEU A 676 19.47 4.97 6.00
C LEU A 676 19.48 5.77 7.31
N SER A 677 18.32 5.90 7.95
CA SER A 677 18.16 6.64 9.23
C SER A 677 19.03 6.12 10.38
N GLU A 678 19.49 4.86 10.31
CA GLU A 678 20.36 4.23 11.31
C GLU A 678 21.85 4.22 10.90
N GLY A 679 22.16 4.55 9.63
CA GLY A 679 23.52 4.59 9.10
C GLY A 679 23.63 4.20 7.62
N SER A 680 24.82 4.40 7.06
CA SER A 680 25.15 4.02 5.68
C SER A 680 25.35 2.51 5.56
N ASN A 681 24.61 1.86 4.67
CA ASN A 681 24.61 0.40 4.48
C ASN A 681 25.00 0.02 3.05
N LEU A 682 25.92 -0.94 2.88
CA LEU A 682 26.34 -1.39 1.56
C LEU A 682 25.29 -2.35 0.95
N VAL A 683 24.88 -2.07 -0.28
CA VAL A 683 23.99 -2.92 -1.08
C VAL A 683 24.66 -4.26 -1.35
N SER A 684 23.99 -5.37 -1.03
CA SER A 684 24.41 -6.73 -1.39
C SER A 684 23.54 -7.38 -2.44
N GLU A 685 22.31 -6.91 -2.65
CA GLU A 685 21.35 -7.50 -3.58
C GLU A 685 20.23 -6.50 -3.92
N ILE A 686 19.73 -6.53 -5.16
CA ILE A 686 18.65 -5.63 -5.62
C ILE A 686 17.51 -6.51 -6.16
N HIS A 687 16.31 -6.41 -5.57
CA HIS A 687 15.13 -7.19 -5.90
C HIS A 687 14.15 -6.33 -6.70
N CYS A 688 13.94 -6.65 -7.97
CA CYS A 688 13.19 -5.82 -8.90
C CYS A 688 12.51 -6.67 -9.99
N HIS A 689 11.18 -6.79 -9.96
CA HIS A 689 10.40 -7.44 -11.04
C HIS A 689 9.01 -6.78 -11.22
N PRO A 690 8.56 -6.50 -12.45
CA PRO A 690 7.43 -5.60 -12.72
C PRO A 690 6.07 -6.18 -12.36
N SER A 691 5.94 -7.51 -12.44
CA SER A 691 4.68 -8.23 -12.29
C SER A 691 4.95 -9.59 -11.66
N GLY A 692 4.47 -9.81 -10.44
CA GLY A 692 4.50 -11.13 -9.78
C GLY A 692 5.58 -11.47 -8.73
N PRO A 693 6.53 -10.62 -8.29
CA PRO A 693 7.46 -11.02 -7.21
C PRO A 693 6.91 -10.84 -5.78
N GLN A 694 5.65 -10.40 -5.62
CA GLN A 694 5.30 -9.26 -4.74
C GLN A 694 6.05 -8.03 -5.25
N GLY A 695 5.35 -7.13 -5.95
CA GLY A 695 5.84 -6.28 -7.07
C GLY A 695 7.18 -5.53 -6.95
N SER A 696 7.58 -4.91 -8.04
CA SER A 696 8.37 -3.68 -8.01
C SER A 696 7.67 -2.72 -8.94
N GLY A 697 7.61 -1.44 -8.56
CA GLY A 697 6.79 -0.47 -9.27
C GLY A 697 7.60 0.71 -9.74
N LEU A 698 7.21 1.21 -10.92
CA LEU A 698 7.55 2.51 -11.44
C LEU A 698 6.23 3.23 -11.75
N LYS A 699 5.94 4.32 -11.05
CA LYS A 699 4.74 5.13 -11.28
C LYS A 699 4.98 6.60 -11.02
N ASN A 700 4.54 7.46 -11.93
CA ASN A 700 4.71 8.92 -11.88
C ASN A 700 6.20 9.31 -11.74
N ASN A 701 7.07 8.61 -12.47
CA ASN A 701 8.54 8.65 -12.35
C ASN A 701 9.10 8.25 -10.98
N GLU A 702 8.29 7.67 -10.09
CA GLU A 702 8.71 7.19 -8.78
C GLU A 702 8.83 5.66 -8.75
N LEU A 703 10.00 5.19 -8.34
CA LEU A 703 10.41 3.80 -8.26
C LEU A 703 10.36 3.29 -6.81
N ARG A 704 9.95 2.03 -6.63
CA ARG A 704 10.10 1.26 -5.38
C ARG A 704 10.63 -0.15 -5.67
N VAL A 705 11.68 -0.54 -4.96
CA VAL A 705 12.35 -1.86 -5.04
C VAL A 705 12.76 -2.34 -3.65
N LYS A 706 12.94 -3.66 -3.47
CA LYS A 706 13.57 -4.20 -2.25
C LYS A 706 15.09 -4.25 -2.45
N VAL A 707 15.84 -3.93 -1.41
CA VAL A 707 17.31 -3.98 -1.38
C VAL A 707 17.76 -4.76 -0.13
N SER A 708 18.71 -5.68 -0.31
CA SER A 708 19.40 -6.38 0.80
C SER A 708 20.74 -5.70 1.10
N PHE A 709 21.20 -5.79 2.35
CA PHE A 709 22.45 -5.15 2.79
C PHE A 709 23.50 -6.15 3.28
N SER A 710 24.78 -5.80 3.17
CA SER A 710 25.91 -6.68 3.53
C SER A 710 26.01 -7.02 5.01
N GLU A 711 25.51 -6.16 5.90
CA GLU A 711 25.47 -6.40 7.35
C GLU A 711 24.25 -7.24 7.79
N GLY A 712 23.35 -7.53 6.84
CA GLY A 712 22.11 -8.28 7.05
C GLY A 712 20.87 -7.40 7.02
N GLY A 713 19.70 -8.03 6.88
CA GLY A 713 18.43 -7.34 6.71
C GLY A 713 18.18 -6.86 5.27
N SER A 714 17.02 -6.24 5.08
CA SER A 714 16.59 -5.66 3.81
C SER A 714 15.67 -4.46 4.06
N SER A 715 15.46 -3.62 3.06
CA SER A 715 14.51 -2.50 3.12
C SER A 715 13.89 -2.26 1.75
N ILE A 716 12.70 -1.64 1.74
CA ILE A 716 12.11 -1.11 0.52
C ILE A 716 12.66 0.30 0.31
N ILE A 717 13.41 0.48 -0.77
CA ILE A 717 14.02 1.76 -1.16
C ILE A 717 13.10 2.48 -2.15
N GLY A 718 12.99 3.79 -2.00
CA GLY A 718 12.25 4.67 -2.90
C GLY A 718 13.17 5.64 -3.62
N ILE A 719 13.00 5.72 -4.94
CA ILE A 719 13.72 6.63 -5.82
C ILE A 719 12.64 7.40 -6.62
N PRO A 720 12.15 8.56 -6.13
CA PRO A 720 11.29 9.46 -6.91
C PRO A 720 11.97 9.95 -8.22
N ASN A 721 11.28 10.80 -9.00
CA ASN A 721 11.81 11.59 -10.14
C ASN A 721 12.94 10.93 -10.98
N ILE A 722 12.83 9.65 -11.36
CA ILE A 722 13.91 8.96 -12.09
C ILE A 722 14.21 9.59 -13.46
N ASP A 723 13.33 10.44 -13.98
CA ASP A 723 13.45 11.07 -15.29
C ASP A 723 14.24 12.39 -15.30
N ASP A 724 14.76 12.86 -14.16
CA ASP A 724 15.56 14.09 -14.16
C ASP A 724 16.92 13.90 -14.87
N LEU A 725 17.39 14.97 -15.52
CA LEU A 725 18.17 14.87 -16.75
C LEU A 725 19.41 15.77 -16.77
N ASP A 726 19.93 16.12 -15.59
CA ASP A 726 21.00 17.12 -15.39
C ASP A 726 22.39 16.73 -15.98
N GLN A 727 22.62 15.41 -16.16
CA GLN A 727 23.78 14.75 -16.79
C GLN A 727 24.96 14.39 -15.87
N ASP A 728 24.84 14.46 -14.54
CA ASP A 728 25.93 14.05 -13.65
C ASP A 728 26.12 12.52 -13.55
N GLY A 729 25.05 11.73 -13.78
CA GLY A 729 25.08 10.26 -13.80
C GLY A 729 24.64 9.57 -12.50
N TRP A 730 24.22 10.33 -11.49
CA TRP A 730 23.54 9.87 -10.30
C TRP A 730 22.01 10.05 -10.47
N SER A 731 21.26 9.88 -9.37
CA SER A 731 19.83 10.13 -9.32
C SER A 731 19.55 11.10 -8.19
N ASP A 732 19.00 12.28 -8.53
CA ASP A 732 18.69 13.41 -7.62
C ASP A 732 17.80 13.04 -6.43
N THR A 733 17.28 11.83 -6.41
CA THR A 733 16.34 11.32 -5.42
C THR A 733 16.95 10.36 -4.41
N LEU A 734 18.26 10.11 -4.51
CA LEU A 734 19.09 9.90 -3.32
C LEU A 734 19.41 11.25 -2.62
N GLU A 735 19.47 12.38 -3.34
CA GLU A 735 19.60 13.71 -2.69
C GLU A 735 18.27 14.22 -2.10
N SER A 736 17.12 13.84 -2.68
CA SER A 736 15.80 14.41 -2.32
C SER A 736 15.29 14.07 -0.90
N ALA A 737 16.05 13.33 -0.10
CA ALA A 737 15.88 13.33 1.36
C ALA A 737 16.00 14.76 1.96
N PHE A 738 16.69 15.67 1.27
CA PHE A 738 16.78 17.10 1.58
C PHE A 738 16.17 17.95 0.47
N GLY A 739 14.88 17.71 0.21
CA GLY A 739 14.21 18.10 -1.03
C GLY A 739 14.16 19.58 -1.39
N ASN A 740 14.12 19.81 -2.71
CA ASN A 740 13.58 21.01 -3.36
C ASN A 740 12.88 20.59 -4.67
N SER A 741 12.10 21.50 -5.25
CA SER A 741 11.44 21.29 -6.54
C SER A 741 11.38 22.60 -7.33
N THR A 742 11.84 22.59 -8.58
CA THR A 742 11.55 23.60 -9.61
C THR A 742 11.58 22.94 -10.99
N LEU A 743 10.59 23.24 -11.83
CA LEU A 743 10.40 22.56 -13.12
C LEU A 743 11.26 23.15 -14.26
N GLU A 744 11.38 22.34 -15.32
CA GLU A 744 11.94 22.58 -16.66
C GLU A 744 13.44 22.30 -16.89
N LEU A 745 13.68 21.30 -17.76
CA LEU A 745 14.91 20.59 -18.12
C LEU A 745 16.12 21.41 -18.61
N ASN A 746 16.02 22.73 -18.68
CA ASN A 746 17.08 23.66 -19.10
C ASN A 746 16.93 25.04 -18.42
N ALA A 747 16.06 25.16 -17.42
CA ALA A 747 15.89 26.38 -16.64
C ALA A 747 17.12 26.57 -15.74
N SER A 748 18.05 27.42 -16.17
CA SER A 748 19.05 27.98 -15.26
C SER A 748 18.34 28.56 -14.05
N ILE A 749 18.67 28.09 -12.83
CA ILE A 749 18.15 28.63 -11.55
C ILE A 749 18.12 30.16 -11.68
N PRO A 750 16.93 30.81 -11.69
CA PRO A 750 16.84 32.20 -12.12
C PRO A 750 17.76 33.04 -11.22
N PRO A 751 18.73 33.81 -11.78
CA PRO A 751 19.99 34.09 -11.08
C PRO A 751 19.95 34.91 -9.77
N GLY A 752 18.75 35.23 -9.26
CA GLY A 752 18.49 35.81 -7.95
C GLY A 752 17.96 34.88 -6.86
N TYR A 753 17.58 33.63 -7.19
CA TYR A 753 17.27 32.63 -6.16
C TYR A 753 18.54 32.35 -5.34
N PRO A 754 18.42 32.09 -4.02
CA PRO A 754 19.57 31.78 -3.19
C PRO A 754 20.26 30.49 -3.64
N LYS A 755 21.52 30.61 -4.07
CA LYS A 755 22.39 29.48 -4.44
C LYS A 755 23.60 29.41 -3.51
N VAL A 756 23.88 28.23 -2.97
CA VAL A 756 25.16 27.93 -2.33
C VAL A 756 26.15 27.42 -3.38
N THR A 757 27.38 27.91 -3.34
CA THR A 757 28.51 27.37 -4.12
C THR A 757 29.76 27.27 -3.27
N HIS A 758 30.65 26.33 -3.60
CA HIS A 758 31.99 26.29 -3.04
C HIS A 758 32.97 27.03 -3.96
N ASP A 759 33.95 27.73 -3.38
CA ASP A 759 35.04 28.33 -4.15
C ASP A 759 36.24 27.40 -4.35
N VAL A 760 37.27 27.88 -5.05
CA VAL A 760 38.52 27.14 -5.32
C VAL A 760 39.35 26.79 -4.07
N THR A 761 38.93 27.22 -2.89
CA THR A 761 39.50 26.84 -1.58
C THR A 761 38.57 25.95 -0.76
N GLY A 762 37.40 25.61 -1.29
CA GLY A 762 36.37 24.83 -0.62
C GLY A 762 35.45 25.64 0.29
N GLN A 763 35.56 26.98 0.35
CA GLN A 763 34.70 27.76 1.23
C GLN A 763 33.30 27.94 0.62
N ALA A 764 32.26 27.62 1.41
CA ALA A 764 30.87 27.80 1.02
C ALA A 764 30.46 29.29 0.96
N ARG A 765 29.73 29.64 -0.10
CA ARG A 765 29.29 31.01 -0.42
C ARG A 765 27.81 31.00 -0.81
N LEU A 766 27.00 31.80 -0.12
CA LEU A 766 25.62 32.07 -0.50
C LEU A 766 25.58 33.23 -1.51
N THR A 767 24.85 33.08 -2.60
CA THR A 767 24.65 34.12 -3.63
C THR A 767 23.15 34.30 -3.92
N PHE A 768 22.65 35.53 -3.94
CA PHE A 768 21.22 35.84 -4.18
C PHE A 768 21.02 37.26 -4.74
N TRP A 769 19.79 37.66 -5.07
CA TRP A 769 19.46 39.06 -5.44
C TRP A 769 18.74 39.81 -4.33
N GLU A 770 19.14 41.06 -4.11
CA GLU A 770 18.49 42.02 -3.21
C GLU A 770 17.95 43.22 -4.02
N PRO A 771 16.75 43.76 -3.72
CA PRO A 771 16.30 45.02 -4.29
C PRO A 771 17.21 46.19 -3.89
N ILE A 772 17.62 47.02 -4.86
CA ILE A 772 18.43 48.23 -4.62
C ILE A 772 17.73 49.20 -3.64
N THR A 773 16.40 49.17 -3.60
CA THR A 773 15.58 49.94 -2.65
C THR A 773 15.05 49.05 -1.52
N ALA A 774 15.96 48.35 -0.83
CA ALA A 774 15.66 47.61 0.39
C ALA A 774 14.97 48.49 1.45
N GLY A 775 14.05 47.89 2.23
CA GLY A 775 13.46 48.55 3.39
C GLY A 775 14.50 48.79 4.48
N PRO A 776 14.38 49.86 5.29
CA PRO A 776 15.34 50.15 6.34
C PRO A 776 15.29 49.08 7.45
N GLY A 777 16.33 48.25 7.54
CA GLY A 777 16.51 47.27 8.62
C GLY A 777 16.29 45.81 8.27
N LEU A 778 16.52 45.39 7.01
CA LEU A 778 16.65 43.96 6.68
C LEU A 778 17.79 43.32 7.51
N GLU A 779 17.59 42.10 7.99
CA GLU A 779 18.58 41.35 8.77
C GLU A 779 18.71 39.93 8.23
N TYR A 780 19.72 39.73 7.37
CA TYR A 780 19.98 38.44 6.78
C TYR A 780 20.43 37.44 7.83
N ARG A 781 19.68 36.34 7.96
CA ARG A 781 20.05 35.21 8.83
C ARG A 781 20.07 33.92 8.04
N ILE A 782 21.05 33.08 8.35
CA ILE A 782 21.18 31.74 7.81
C ILE A 782 21.12 30.72 8.95
N GLU A 783 20.25 29.72 8.82
CA GLU A 783 20.33 28.50 9.62
C GLU A 783 21.39 27.58 9.02
N THR A 784 22.27 27.01 9.85
CA THR A 784 23.30 26.05 9.41
C THR A 784 23.59 24.92 10.40
N SER A 785 22.80 24.74 11.47
CA SER A 785 22.98 23.61 12.39
C SER A 785 22.22 22.37 11.94
N VAL A 786 22.75 21.20 12.30
CA VAL A 786 22.16 19.88 12.00
C VAL A 786 20.74 19.74 12.58
N ASP A 787 20.41 20.50 13.62
CA ASP A 787 19.10 20.47 14.29
C ASP A 787 18.15 21.62 13.90
N MET A 788 18.53 22.48 12.94
CA MET A 788 17.76 23.64 12.44
C MET A 788 17.23 24.62 13.50
N LYS A 789 18.07 25.00 14.48
CA LYS A 789 17.69 25.92 15.58
C LYS A 789 18.60 27.13 15.79
N ASN A 790 19.77 27.19 15.16
CA ASN A 790 20.84 28.14 15.48
C ASN A 790 21.08 29.18 14.38
N TRP A 791 20.05 29.97 14.08
CA TRP A 791 20.10 31.13 13.18
C TRP A 791 21.31 32.04 13.44
N THR A 792 22.19 32.13 12.45
CA THR A 792 23.37 32.97 12.44
C THR A 792 23.12 34.19 11.55
N THR A 793 23.23 35.40 12.11
CA THR A 793 23.17 36.64 11.31
C THR A 793 24.40 36.73 10.40
N ILE A 794 24.17 36.93 9.10
CA ILE A 794 25.21 37.11 8.08
C ILE A 794 25.23 38.56 7.58
N ALA A 795 26.38 38.98 7.05
CA ALA A 795 26.55 40.27 6.39
C ALA A 795 26.89 40.05 4.91
N PRO A 796 25.89 39.97 4.01
CA PRO A 796 26.12 39.85 2.58
C PRO A 796 26.77 41.13 2.02
N GLU A 797 27.80 40.97 1.19
CA GLU A 797 28.45 42.04 0.46
C GLU A 797 27.88 42.17 -0.96
N ILE A 798 27.98 43.35 -1.55
CA ILE A 798 27.56 43.60 -2.93
C ILE A 798 28.64 43.06 -3.88
N VAL A 799 28.27 42.15 -4.78
CA VAL A 799 29.18 41.59 -5.78
C VAL A 799 29.76 42.72 -6.68
N PRO A 800 31.05 42.70 -7.08
CA PRO A 800 31.64 43.76 -7.90
C PRO A 800 30.89 44.02 -9.21
N ALA A 801 30.87 45.28 -9.65
CA ALA A 801 30.07 45.72 -10.81
C ALA A 801 30.47 45.07 -12.16
N SER A 802 31.63 44.40 -12.25
CA SER A 802 32.03 43.57 -13.39
C SER A 802 31.27 42.23 -13.46
N ASP A 803 30.77 41.74 -12.31
CA ASP A 803 30.27 40.38 -12.13
C ASP A 803 28.74 40.39 -11.84
N GLN A 804 28.13 41.57 -11.96
CA GLN A 804 26.70 41.86 -11.88
C GLN A 804 26.03 41.65 -13.27
N THR A 805 26.06 40.41 -13.78
CA THR A 805 25.39 40.04 -15.05
C THR A 805 23.94 39.64 -14.84
N ASP A 806 23.11 39.87 -15.86
CA ASP A 806 21.76 39.30 -16.01
C ASP A 806 20.73 39.70 -14.92
N LEU A 807 20.93 40.85 -14.27
CA LEU A 807 20.03 41.40 -13.26
C LEU A 807 18.97 42.37 -13.84
N PRO A 808 17.75 42.41 -13.27
CA PRO A 808 16.80 43.49 -13.48
C PRO A 808 17.30 44.81 -12.89
N GLU A 809 16.96 45.95 -13.52
CA GLU A 809 17.46 47.31 -13.20
C GLU A 809 17.31 47.76 -11.73
N ASN A 810 16.45 47.10 -10.94
CA ASN A 810 16.16 47.43 -9.54
C ASN A 810 16.77 46.44 -8.53
N TYR A 811 17.64 45.51 -8.96
CA TYR A 811 18.27 44.50 -8.10
C TYR A 811 19.79 44.55 -8.14
N ARG A 812 20.43 44.08 -7.07
CA ARG A 812 21.87 43.84 -6.96
C ARG A 812 22.14 42.41 -6.50
N LYS A 813 23.18 41.79 -7.05
CA LYS A 813 23.68 40.47 -6.63
C LYS A 813 24.46 40.62 -5.33
N MET A 814 24.07 39.85 -4.33
CA MET A 814 24.68 39.81 -3.01
C MET A 814 25.40 38.48 -2.82
N ILE A 815 26.49 38.51 -2.06
CA ILE A 815 27.28 37.32 -1.71
C ILE A 815 27.63 37.32 -0.23
N ALA A 816 27.44 36.20 0.46
CA ALA A 816 27.84 36.00 1.84
C ALA A 816 28.74 34.77 1.97
N LEU A 817 29.87 34.88 2.65
CA LEU A 817 30.66 33.73 3.06
C LEU A 817 29.92 33.02 4.20
N ILE A 818 29.76 31.71 4.09
CA ILE A 818 29.18 30.88 5.16
C ILE A 818 30.34 30.29 5.98
N ALA A 819 30.15 30.20 7.29
CA ALA A 819 31.06 29.48 8.19
C ALA A 819 30.83 27.97 8.08
N ASP A 820 31.30 27.38 6.98
CA ASP A 820 31.29 25.93 6.77
C ASP A 820 32.19 25.18 7.77
N GLY A 821 31.96 23.87 7.92
CA GLY A 821 32.69 23.01 8.83
C GLY A 821 32.02 21.65 8.99
N ASN A 822 32.86 20.60 8.97
CA ASN A 822 32.57 19.19 8.77
C ASN A 822 31.19 18.69 9.28
N GLY A 823 30.37 18.20 8.35
CA GLY A 823 29.10 17.52 8.59
C GLY A 823 28.01 17.95 7.62
N PRO A 824 26.92 17.18 7.45
CA PRO A 824 25.75 17.60 6.68
C PRO A 824 25.08 18.81 7.34
N ARG A 825 24.56 19.74 6.53
CA ARG A 825 23.97 21.00 6.99
C ARG A 825 22.73 21.37 6.17
N PHE A 826 21.68 21.75 6.88
CA PHE A 826 20.53 22.44 6.29
C PHE A 826 20.84 23.92 6.10
N TYR A 827 20.39 24.51 5.00
CA TYR A 827 20.54 25.95 4.74
C TYR A 827 19.16 26.62 4.60
N ARG A 828 18.78 27.44 5.58
CA ARG A 828 17.56 28.28 5.51
C ARG A 828 17.95 29.74 5.54
N LEU A 829 17.50 30.53 4.56
CA LEU A 829 17.71 31.98 4.50
C LEU A 829 16.46 32.73 4.96
N ALA A 830 16.66 33.75 5.79
CA ALA A 830 15.69 34.80 6.09
C ALA A 830 16.31 36.19 5.85
N PHE A 831 15.48 37.20 5.57
CA PHE A 831 15.88 38.58 5.26
C PHE A 831 14.93 39.61 5.90
#